data_AF-A0A9D4P1I6-F1
#
_entry.id   AF-A0A9D4P1I6-F1
#
_cell.length_a   1.000
_cell.length_b   1.000
_cell.length_c   1.000
_cell.angle_alpha   90.00
_cell.angle_beta   90.00
_cell.angle_gamma   90.00
#
_symmetry.space_group_name_H-M   'P 1'
#
loop_
_entity.id
_entity.type
_entity.pdbx_description
1 polymer ?
#
loop_
_entity_poly.entity_id
_entity_poly.type
_entity_poly.pdbx_seq_one_letter_code
_entity_poly.pdbx_strand_id
1 'polypeptide(L)'
;MASNTTSLARQLEKLKLPQTSSHNERFGSVSFLYDFFQAKTIDLDTHYSTAIISLENLIQIDGHFRSYKTTLFHESSKKFDRAIENKETNKQLNDQIDEFLFRISKYFQLTDAHKVLEYMIQRYRINEYNVDSLIGAFFPYHETRMFVRLLQTCSAIKNPRNYRFYWMKKFQENGVPITKSSLLKHCIADLEFTHYVTDSIFKALRYDPDNSVFPSFLLSFCLNLLQRSTKDMIVSHILSVISRCIRREDKQLFIVAYTTFSHLCNLIRLEITIVEKILKSFFHPKLTISQPTLIAFEIIIKCQDITVLPKYFVQNNFINLLISLSTDLKLEHLPRAVILNILMQNDSNKFDAQTYKNYLHVLLETFANSSDTVMSIVSWMNNFDNVDDNSLSHQFICHTTKLLEKMYPDYFDLAISSLPMIRNLSKYLKSIRYSLAGNSKTPLYLGVEHSSEKIRQQSFLYLAKNFTNLIENLDINDMRFIRTILLKNLAKQDFQNQKEKLEILLKIFKVKDKIFNILTDEEFEQITLEQMRCIQSQITDPNVENDVDLFKLFIKLKHLLIEIYCTKSYGDYCRDFSTEDYLGRLLNDEIQQLMILCFLSTDYQLSTLILDSEYAKTNPLFQIIREQNQNFITFDDFKMLEDEKQLEQLKLFSLNILNGIALFLNQNQRRLFPKPNILQSLSSNSNLRFKFLLIYSMIKMLQNHPIDCGEQQGQIVCQFTVDLFFHLLNIGINISSRSEVKISSVNEYAKMNMDDYFLYELYNFNDKSISLLISGYILYCLMNQKSSMNDDLPSTADWYLTDVGNNMINYDFYYKIYCLLMYYSTPNEMKPISKKIYKFFRHLFSTFIMEKIQNHHAGLKFFLPSIVNHDSSIQQQTLIVLVNLFKHSSTSTSSILIDSLCTNSQYLVAYLLALTSSKTSTRQMAISNIKQIVMNEKLTNGLKSFIQIIIDEQQSLILTDENAITILLGRLQDHPIVNELLQTIIFILTANGSKIKAFHKVALLKLLRYCNLKIKSIVFEYYTDFLSSANKFIDLDEELQLKEIVHYYDYKIFDTSKELFNENQENSALKFLLKSIECSGSILTEDISTQIYRLITPERFQMILEENMEFALKFVQTLLKTQLSLSEKSPSSMINYGQLITTIEQRLRTLTFDENFAIQMMNFCYQLMMFTKQL
;
A
#
# COMPACT_ATOMS: atom_id res chain seq x y z
N MET A 1 81.55 19.60 -39.61
CA MET A 1 82.99 19.90 -39.72
C MET A 1 83.44 20.64 -38.47
N ALA A 2 84.31 20.01 -37.66
CA ALA A 2 85.29 20.68 -36.80
C ALA A 2 86.41 19.66 -36.52
N SER A 3 87.63 20.15 -36.57
CA SER A 3 88.89 19.51 -36.93
C SER A 3 89.60 18.72 -35.83
N ASN A 4 90.38 17.74 -36.27
CA ASN A 4 91.36 16.96 -35.51
C ASN A 4 92.26 17.84 -34.63
N THR A 5 92.02 17.84 -33.31
CA THR A 5 92.99 18.30 -32.31
C THR A 5 93.88 17.13 -31.90
N THR A 6 95.19 17.26 -32.03
CA THR A 6 96.17 16.22 -31.68
C THR A 6 96.18 15.94 -30.17
N SER A 7 96.56 14.72 -29.76
CA SER A 7 96.63 14.33 -28.33
C SER A 7 97.46 15.30 -27.49
N LEU A 8 98.57 15.81 -28.05
CA LEU A 8 99.40 16.84 -27.45
C LEU A 8 98.67 18.19 -27.29
N ALA A 9 97.89 18.62 -28.29
CA ALA A 9 97.07 19.82 -28.18
C ALA A 9 95.99 19.67 -27.10
N ARG A 10 95.39 18.49 -26.96
CA ARG A 10 94.45 18.16 -25.86
C ARG A 10 95.13 18.14 -24.49
N GLN A 11 96.39 17.68 -24.41
CA GLN A 11 97.19 17.69 -23.18
C GLN A 11 97.64 19.12 -22.81
N LEU A 12 98.04 19.94 -23.78
CA LEU A 12 98.38 21.36 -23.59
C LEU A 12 97.14 22.19 -23.19
N GLU A 13 95.98 21.93 -23.77
CA GLU A 13 94.70 22.50 -23.32
C GLU A 13 94.27 22.00 -21.93
N LYS A 14 94.73 20.83 -21.47
CA LYS A 14 94.51 20.36 -20.10
C LYS A 14 95.49 21.00 -19.10
N LEU A 15 96.66 21.43 -19.55
CA LEU A 15 97.70 22.06 -18.74
C LEU A 15 97.63 23.60 -18.72
N LYS A 16 96.84 24.24 -19.60
CA LYS A 16 96.53 25.66 -19.54
C LYS A 16 95.76 25.99 -18.25
N LEU A 17 96.50 26.27 -17.18
CA LEU A 17 95.99 26.92 -15.98
C LEU A 17 95.70 28.39 -16.31
N PRO A 18 94.73 29.05 -15.65
CA PRO A 18 94.54 30.51 -15.75
C PRO A 18 95.82 31.31 -15.43
N GLN A 19 96.79 30.67 -14.75
CA GLN A 19 98.10 31.23 -14.44
C GLN A 19 99.13 31.22 -15.59
N THR A 20 98.91 30.48 -16.69
CA THR A 20 99.91 30.33 -17.78
C THR A 20 99.82 31.38 -18.87
N SER A 21 98.79 32.20 -18.83
CA SER A 21 98.64 33.26 -19.77
C SER A 21 99.42 34.46 -19.17
N SER A 22 100.32 35.08 -19.95
CA SER A 22 101.17 36.24 -19.63
C SER A 22 100.47 37.35 -18.82
N HIS A 23 101.07 37.79 -17.72
CA HIS A 23 100.53 38.80 -16.79
C HIS A 23 100.39 40.21 -17.41
N ASN A 24 101.11 40.49 -18.52
CA ASN A 24 101.26 41.85 -19.06
C ASN A 24 100.39 42.20 -20.28
N GLU A 25 99.63 41.26 -20.85
CA GLU A 25 98.73 41.52 -22.01
C GLU A 25 97.23 41.57 -21.65
N ARG A 26 96.88 41.44 -20.36
CA ARG A 26 95.48 41.19 -19.94
C ARG A 26 94.75 42.33 -19.26
N PHE A 27 95.43 43.43 -18.96
CA PHE A 27 94.75 44.63 -18.51
C PHE A 27 94.16 45.35 -19.73
N GLY A 28 92.82 45.38 -19.85
CA GLY A 28 92.13 46.27 -20.78
C GLY A 28 91.42 45.64 -22.00
N SER A 29 90.75 44.48 -21.87
CA SER A 29 89.86 44.01 -22.96
C SER A 29 88.47 43.55 -22.51
N VAL A 30 88.34 43.04 -21.27
CA VAL A 30 87.07 42.55 -20.74
C VAL A 30 86.50 43.59 -19.80
N SER A 31 85.41 44.25 -20.20
CA SER A 31 84.71 45.25 -19.42
C SER A 31 83.21 44.97 -19.45
N PHE A 32 82.54 45.29 -18.35
CA PHE A 32 81.10 45.19 -18.20
C PHE A 32 80.37 46.47 -18.66
N LEU A 33 81.00 47.63 -18.45
CA LEU A 33 80.45 48.95 -18.79
C LEU A 33 80.93 49.50 -20.14
N TYR A 34 82.17 49.25 -20.51
CA TYR A 34 82.84 49.93 -21.62
C TYR A 34 83.09 48.99 -22.79
N ASP A 35 83.07 49.53 -24.00
CA ASP A 35 83.46 48.77 -25.19
C ASP A 35 84.97 48.52 -25.19
N PHE A 36 85.42 47.49 -25.92
CA PHE A 36 86.82 47.04 -25.95
C PHE A 36 87.85 48.19 -26.11
N PHE A 37 87.59 49.15 -27.00
CA PHE A 37 88.49 50.29 -27.21
C PHE A 37 88.52 51.26 -26.03
N GLN A 38 87.37 51.54 -25.41
CA GLN A 38 87.27 52.42 -24.25
C GLN A 38 87.90 51.76 -23.01
N ALA A 39 87.58 50.48 -22.77
CA ALA A 39 88.12 49.71 -21.65
C ALA A 39 89.66 49.63 -21.65
N LYS A 40 90.29 49.65 -22.84
CA LYS A 40 91.75 49.64 -22.97
C LYS A 40 92.40 50.97 -22.56
N THR A 41 91.68 52.08 -22.66
CA THR A 41 92.19 53.44 -22.38
C THR A 41 92.01 53.86 -20.92
N ILE A 42 91.10 53.21 -20.19
CA ILE A 42 90.77 53.54 -18.80
C ILE A 42 91.75 52.78 -17.90
N ASP A 43 92.47 53.51 -17.06
CA ASP A 43 93.40 52.92 -16.10
C ASP A 43 92.68 52.43 -14.84
N LEU A 44 93.38 51.62 -14.04
CA LEU A 44 92.79 51.04 -12.82
C LEU A 44 92.43 52.12 -11.79
N ASP A 45 93.20 53.22 -11.72
CA ASP A 45 92.97 54.32 -10.79
C ASP A 45 91.66 55.07 -11.09
N THR A 46 91.32 55.27 -12.37
CA THR A 46 90.02 55.84 -12.76
C THR A 46 88.85 54.88 -12.52
N HIS A 47 89.03 53.57 -12.71
CA HIS A 47 88.03 52.58 -12.29
C HIS A 47 87.80 52.61 -10.76
N TYR A 48 88.87 52.70 -9.97
CA TYR A 48 88.78 52.79 -8.51
C TYR A 48 88.07 54.06 -8.04
N SER A 49 88.44 55.23 -8.57
CA SER A 49 87.82 56.50 -8.18
C SER A 49 86.32 56.54 -8.51
N THR A 50 85.95 56.03 -9.69
CA THR A 50 84.55 55.89 -10.11
C THR A 50 83.78 54.93 -9.20
N ALA A 51 84.37 53.77 -8.87
CA ALA A 51 83.74 52.79 -8.01
C ALA A 51 83.57 53.27 -6.57
N ILE A 52 84.52 54.01 -5.99
CA ILE A 52 84.38 54.58 -4.64
C ILE A 52 83.24 55.60 -4.57
N ILE A 53 83.11 56.49 -5.56
CA ILE A 53 82.00 57.45 -5.61
C ILE A 53 80.66 56.72 -5.67
N SER A 54 80.56 55.71 -6.53
CA SER A 54 79.35 54.91 -6.64
C SER A 54 79.08 54.05 -5.40
N LEU A 55 80.12 53.55 -4.72
CA LEU A 55 79.97 52.85 -3.45
C LEU A 55 79.45 53.78 -2.36
N GLU A 56 79.91 55.04 -2.30
CA GLU A 56 79.36 56.04 -1.36
C GLU A 56 77.89 56.31 -1.61
N ASN A 57 77.47 56.44 -2.88
CA ASN A 57 76.05 56.55 -3.21
C ASN A 57 75.25 55.32 -2.74
N LEU A 58 75.80 54.11 -2.91
CA LEU A 58 75.17 52.89 -2.40
C LEU A 58 75.14 52.83 -0.88
N ILE A 59 76.15 53.35 -0.17
CA ILE A 59 76.19 53.43 1.30
C ILE A 59 75.08 54.36 1.84
N GLN A 60 74.72 55.41 1.09
CA GLN A 60 73.59 56.28 1.45
C GLN A 60 72.24 55.55 1.35
N ILE A 61 72.15 54.54 0.48
CA ILE A 61 70.95 53.71 0.32
C ILE A 61 70.95 52.54 1.32
N ASP A 62 72.08 51.86 1.49
CA ASP A 62 72.27 50.71 2.37
C ASP A 62 73.61 50.79 3.12
N GLY A 63 73.54 51.09 4.41
CA GLY A 63 74.70 51.27 5.27
C GLY A 63 75.61 50.03 5.38
N HIS A 64 75.13 48.83 5.04
CA HIS A 64 75.93 47.60 5.07
C HIS A 64 77.12 47.67 4.11
N PHE A 65 77.06 48.48 3.05
CA PHE A 65 78.17 48.58 2.11
C PHE A 65 79.42 49.26 2.71
N ARG A 66 79.29 49.95 3.84
CA ARG A 66 80.38 50.72 4.47
C ARG A 66 81.56 49.84 4.89
N SER A 67 81.31 48.61 5.32
CA SER A 67 82.35 47.65 5.72
C SER A 67 83.25 47.22 4.55
N TYR A 68 82.73 47.25 3.32
CA TYR A 68 83.51 46.90 2.12
C TYR A 68 84.45 48.02 1.69
N LYS A 69 84.18 49.26 2.10
CA LYS A 69 85.06 50.40 1.85
C LYS A 69 86.44 50.22 2.49
N THR A 70 86.49 49.62 3.67
CA THR A 70 87.75 49.35 4.40
C THR A 70 88.40 48.02 4.04
N THR A 71 87.74 47.20 3.21
CA THR A 71 88.24 45.88 2.78
C THR A 71 88.40 45.83 1.25
N LEU A 72 87.35 45.43 0.52
CA LEU A 72 87.35 45.26 -0.94
C LEU A 72 87.61 46.56 -1.72
N PHE A 73 87.36 47.71 -1.13
CA PHE A 73 87.57 49.01 -1.77
C PHE A 73 88.56 49.89 -0.98
N HIS A 74 89.39 49.29 -0.12
CA HIS A 74 90.48 50.04 0.51
C HIS A 74 91.50 50.50 -0.54
N GLU A 75 92.23 51.57 -0.28
CA GLU A 75 93.17 52.13 -1.26
C GLU A 75 94.27 51.14 -1.67
N SER A 76 94.67 50.25 -0.75
CA SER A 76 95.62 49.16 -1.01
C SER A 76 95.11 48.13 -2.03
N SER A 77 93.79 48.02 -2.24
CA SER A 77 93.21 47.09 -3.23
C SER A 77 93.74 47.35 -4.64
N LYS A 78 94.08 48.59 -4.98
CA LYS A 78 94.68 48.98 -6.27
C LYS A 78 95.98 48.23 -6.59
N LYS A 79 96.72 47.78 -5.57
CA LYS A 79 97.99 47.05 -5.71
C LYS A 79 97.87 45.54 -5.49
N PHE A 80 96.71 45.04 -5.05
CA PHE A 80 96.46 43.63 -4.72
C PHE A 80 96.36 42.71 -5.96
N ASP A 81 97.34 41.86 -6.25
CA ASP A 81 97.25 40.94 -7.39
C ASP A 81 96.89 39.51 -6.97
N ARG A 82 95.66 39.13 -7.32
CA ARG A 82 95.05 37.85 -6.97
C ARG A 82 95.86 36.63 -7.44
N ALA A 83 96.61 36.75 -8.54
CA ALA A 83 97.35 35.63 -9.13
C ALA A 83 98.59 35.22 -8.32
N ILE A 84 99.16 36.14 -7.55
CA ILE A 84 100.40 35.95 -6.77
C ILE A 84 100.09 35.58 -5.31
N GLU A 85 98.86 35.81 -4.88
CA GLU A 85 98.38 35.54 -3.52
C GLU A 85 98.23 34.05 -3.20
N ASN A 86 98.43 33.71 -1.93
CA ASN A 86 98.31 32.34 -1.44
C ASN A 86 96.87 31.82 -1.51
N LYS A 87 96.71 30.49 -1.51
CA LYS A 87 95.38 29.85 -1.61
C LYS A 87 94.43 30.26 -0.47
N GLU A 88 94.95 30.46 0.73
CA GLU A 88 94.16 30.83 1.90
C GLU A 88 93.66 32.27 1.83
N THR A 89 94.51 33.23 1.44
CA THR A 89 94.13 34.64 1.27
C THR A 89 93.13 34.79 0.12
N ASN A 90 93.36 34.07 -0.98
CA ASN A 90 92.39 33.98 -2.09
C ASN A 90 91.04 33.39 -1.65
N LYS A 91 91.02 32.40 -0.76
CA LYS A 91 89.76 31.84 -0.24
C LYS A 91 89.00 32.87 0.61
N GLN A 92 89.69 33.57 1.52
CA GLN A 92 89.06 34.64 2.33
C GLN A 92 88.50 35.76 1.45
N LEU A 93 89.23 36.15 0.40
CA LEU A 93 88.77 37.11 -0.58
C LEU A 93 87.52 36.60 -1.31
N ASN A 94 87.48 35.32 -1.70
CA ASN A 94 86.29 34.73 -2.32
C ASN A 94 85.06 34.87 -1.44
N ASP A 95 85.20 34.56 -0.15
CA ASP A 95 84.09 34.60 0.79
C ASP A 95 83.55 36.04 0.95
N GLN A 96 84.43 37.04 1.02
CA GLN A 96 84.06 38.46 1.07
C GLN A 96 83.40 38.95 -0.24
N ILE A 97 83.96 38.56 -1.39
CA ILE A 97 83.41 38.92 -2.71
C ILE A 97 82.04 38.26 -2.90
N ASP A 98 81.91 36.98 -2.55
CA ASP A 98 80.66 36.24 -2.67
C ASP A 98 79.55 36.94 -1.87
N GLU A 99 79.81 37.28 -0.61
CA GLU A 99 78.87 38.03 0.22
C GLU A 99 78.49 39.38 -0.43
N PHE A 100 79.50 40.14 -0.89
CA PHE A 100 79.28 41.42 -1.54
C PHE A 100 78.39 41.32 -2.78
N LEU A 101 78.64 40.34 -3.65
CA LEU A 101 77.89 40.14 -4.89
C LEU A 101 76.41 39.83 -4.61
N PHE A 102 76.13 38.99 -3.61
CA PHE A 102 74.75 38.70 -3.23
C PHE A 102 74.06 39.90 -2.58
N ARG A 103 74.76 40.75 -1.81
CA ARG A 103 74.17 41.99 -1.25
C ARG A 103 73.89 43.05 -2.30
N ILE A 104 74.82 43.29 -3.23
CA ILE A 104 74.66 44.32 -4.27
C ILE A 104 73.62 43.93 -5.33
N SER A 105 73.26 42.64 -5.41
CA SER A 105 72.27 42.14 -6.38
C SER A 105 70.93 42.88 -6.37
N LYS A 106 70.39 43.27 -5.20
CA LYS A 106 69.11 44.02 -5.12
C LYS A 106 69.18 45.41 -5.77
N TYR A 107 70.39 45.93 -5.94
CA TYR A 107 70.67 47.22 -6.58
C TYR A 107 71.19 47.08 -8.01
N PHE A 108 71.14 45.88 -8.61
CA PHE A 108 71.75 45.63 -9.91
C PHE A 108 71.27 46.61 -10.99
N GLN A 109 70.03 47.09 -10.95
CA GLN A 109 69.53 48.03 -11.95
C GLN A 109 70.07 49.47 -11.80
N LEU A 110 70.74 49.79 -10.68
CA LEU A 110 71.35 51.09 -10.46
C LEU A 110 72.70 51.18 -11.18
N THR A 111 72.95 52.31 -11.84
CA THR A 111 74.23 52.57 -12.53
C THR A 111 75.43 52.53 -11.58
N ASP A 112 75.23 52.91 -10.31
CA ASP A 112 76.27 52.87 -9.30
C ASP A 112 76.69 51.43 -8.96
N ALA A 113 75.75 50.48 -8.91
CA ALA A 113 76.08 49.07 -8.75
C ALA A 113 76.92 48.54 -9.91
N HIS A 114 76.61 48.96 -11.14
CA HIS A 114 77.38 48.55 -12.32
C HIS A 114 78.83 49.07 -12.30
N LYS A 115 79.05 50.32 -11.89
CA LYS A 115 80.39 50.93 -11.78
C LYS A 115 81.25 50.24 -10.72
N VAL A 116 80.63 49.85 -9.62
CA VAL A 116 81.28 49.08 -8.56
C VAL A 116 81.66 47.68 -9.05
N LEU A 117 80.76 47.00 -9.77
CA LEU A 117 81.04 45.69 -10.38
C LEU A 117 82.15 45.75 -11.43
N GLU A 118 82.21 46.82 -12.23
CA GLU A 118 83.29 47.05 -13.20
C GLU A 118 84.65 47.02 -12.51
N TYR A 119 84.84 47.76 -11.42
CA TYR A 119 86.10 47.74 -10.67
C TYR A 119 86.43 46.35 -10.13
N MET A 120 85.43 45.62 -9.61
CA MET A 120 85.66 44.26 -9.12
C MET A 120 86.06 43.28 -10.25
N ILE A 121 85.54 43.46 -11.46
CA ILE A 121 85.95 42.69 -12.64
C ILE A 121 87.39 43.03 -13.01
N GLN A 122 87.75 44.31 -13.09
CA GLN A 122 89.12 44.72 -13.45
C GLN A 122 90.17 44.33 -12.39
N ARG A 123 89.87 44.54 -11.10
CA ARG A 123 90.82 44.31 -10.01
C ARG A 123 90.86 42.87 -9.55
N TYR A 124 89.71 42.31 -9.22
CA TYR A 124 89.61 41.00 -8.59
C TYR A 124 89.33 39.89 -9.58
N ARG A 125 89.02 40.20 -10.85
CA ARG A 125 88.72 39.21 -11.89
C ARG A 125 87.58 38.27 -11.47
N ILE A 126 86.54 38.84 -10.87
CA ILE A 126 85.40 38.07 -10.36
C ILE A 126 84.68 37.26 -11.47
N ASN A 127 84.76 37.74 -12.71
CA ASN A 127 84.29 37.08 -13.93
C ASN A 127 85.12 35.85 -14.35
N GLU A 128 86.26 35.60 -13.70
CA GLU A 128 87.10 34.41 -13.92
C GLU A 128 87.12 33.50 -12.69
N TYR A 129 87.26 34.07 -11.49
CA TYR A 129 87.46 33.29 -10.27
C TYR A 129 86.18 33.10 -9.43
N ASN A 130 85.17 33.97 -9.56
CA ASN A 130 83.92 33.92 -8.79
C ASN A 130 82.69 33.72 -9.68
N VAL A 131 82.85 33.05 -10.82
CA VAL A 131 81.80 32.91 -11.86
C VAL A 131 80.50 32.34 -11.29
N ASP A 132 80.58 31.31 -10.43
CA ASP A 132 79.41 30.71 -9.80
C ASP A 132 78.61 31.73 -8.96
N SER A 133 79.27 32.52 -8.12
CA SER A 133 78.59 33.52 -7.28
C SER A 133 78.15 34.74 -8.10
N LEU A 134 78.92 35.13 -9.12
CA LEU A 134 78.60 36.23 -10.02
C LEU A 134 77.32 35.94 -10.80
N ILE A 135 77.25 34.79 -11.46
CA ILE A 135 76.04 34.38 -12.19
C ILE A 135 74.88 34.22 -11.21
N GLY A 136 75.11 33.57 -10.06
CA GLY A 136 74.07 33.28 -9.08
C GLY A 136 73.44 34.52 -8.46
N ALA A 137 74.24 35.55 -8.16
CA ALA A 137 73.77 36.80 -7.58
C ALA A 137 72.87 37.60 -8.53
N PHE A 138 73.23 37.66 -9.81
CA PHE A 138 72.51 38.47 -10.80
C PHE A 138 71.52 37.66 -11.65
N PHE A 139 71.42 36.35 -11.43
CA PHE A 139 70.52 35.45 -12.14
C PHE A 139 69.04 35.88 -12.15
N PRO A 140 68.47 36.47 -11.07
CA PRO A 140 67.10 36.98 -11.11
C PRO A 140 66.83 37.95 -12.28
N TYR A 141 67.88 38.62 -12.77
CA TYR A 141 67.82 39.59 -13.86
C TYR A 141 68.16 39.00 -15.24
N HIS A 142 68.07 37.69 -15.44
CA HIS A 142 68.44 36.97 -16.67
C HIS A 142 67.79 37.49 -17.97
N GLU A 143 66.63 38.14 -17.88
CA GLU A 143 65.92 38.75 -19.01
C GLU A 143 66.40 40.17 -19.35
N THR A 144 67.30 40.74 -18.56
CA THR A 144 67.83 42.09 -18.78
C THR A 144 69.07 42.09 -19.69
N ARG A 145 69.26 43.17 -20.45
CA ARG A 145 70.48 43.37 -21.25
C ARG A 145 71.74 43.46 -20.38
N MET A 146 71.62 44.03 -19.18
CA MET A 146 72.75 44.15 -18.26
C MET A 146 73.24 42.78 -17.80
N PHE A 147 72.36 41.82 -17.51
CA PHE A 147 72.80 40.47 -17.19
C PHE A 147 73.60 39.82 -18.34
N VAL A 148 73.18 40.00 -19.59
CA VAL A 148 73.92 39.45 -20.74
C VAL A 148 75.28 40.11 -20.91
N ARG A 149 75.37 41.44 -20.72
CA ARG A 149 76.66 42.14 -20.70
C ARG A 149 77.58 41.57 -19.61
N LEU A 150 77.04 41.25 -18.45
CA LEU A 150 77.80 40.59 -17.39
C LEU A 150 78.28 39.20 -17.83
N LEU A 151 77.41 38.40 -18.44
CA LEU A 151 77.78 37.08 -19.00
C LEU A 151 78.89 37.21 -20.05
N GLN A 152 78.87 38.25 -20.89
CA GLN A 152 79.91 38.49 -21.92
C GLN A 152 81.31 38.65 -21.33
N THR A 153 81.42 39.08 -20.07
CA THR A 153 82.70 39.16 -19.36
C THR A 153 83.22 37.80 -18.89
N CYS A 154 82.37 36.79 -18.76
CA CYS A 154 82.72 35.49 -18.19
C CYS A 154 83.31 34.54 -19.26
N SER A 155 84.63 34.45 -19.32
CA SER A 155 85.34 33.55 -20.27
C SER A 155 85.05 32.07 -20.01
N ALA A 156 84.76 31.70 -18.76
CA ALA A 156 84.46 30.32 -18.35
C ALA A 156 83.20 29.73 -19.02
N ILE A 157 82.25 30.57 -19.47
CA ILE A 157 81.01 30.12 -20.14
C ILE A 157 81.32 29.58 -21.55
N LYS A 158 82.35 30.10 -22.22
CA LYS A 158 82.75 29.68 -23.56
C LYS A 158 83.43 28.31 -23.57
N ASN A 159 83.88 27.83 -22.41
CA ASN A 159 84.60 26.58 -22.25
C ASN A 159 83.61 25.39 -22.25
N PRO A 160 83.67 24.47 -23.23
CA PRO A 160 82.81 23.28 -23.28
C PRO A 160 82.95 22.36 -22.07
N ARG A 161 84.08 22.42 -21.35
CA ARG A 161 84.30 21.64 -20.12
C ARG A 161 83.49 22.18 -18.94
N ASN A 162 83.01 23.42 -19.01
CA ASN A 162 82.14 24.00 -18.00
C ASN A 162 80.67 23.69 -18.32
N TYR A 163 80.30 22.42 -18.19
CA TYR A 163 78.98 21.91 -18.59
C TYR A 163 77.82 22.69 -17.95
N ARG A 164 77.98 23.16 -16.69
CA ARG A 164 76.97 23.92 -15.94
C ARG A 164 76.51 25.20 -16.64
N PHE A 165 77.42 25.98 -17.22
CA PHE A 165 77.10 27.27 -17.83
C PHE A 165 77.21 27.28 -19.35
N TYR A 166 77.78 26.24 -19.97
CA TYR A 166 78.05 26.21 -21.41
C TYR A 166 76.80 26.44 -22.27
N TRP A 167 75.62 26.03 -21.80
CA TRP A 167 74.34 26.28 -22.49
C TRP A 167 74.05 27.78 -22.71
N MET A 168 74.62 28.65 -21.86
CA MET A 168 74.47 30.11 -21.95
C MET A 168 75.32 30.74 -23.06
N LYS A 169 76.30 30.02 -23.62
CA LYS A 169 77.24 30.52 -24.64
C LYS A 169 76.54 31.22 -25.80
N LYS A 170 75.44 30.66 -26.31
CA LYS A 170 74.69 31.26 -27.43
C LYS A 170 74.04 32.60 -27.08
N PHE A 171 73.69 32.83 -25.82
CA PHE A 171 73.13 34.11 -25.37
C PHE A 171 74.26 35.13 -25.14
N GLN A 172 75.37 34.65 -24.59
CA GLN A 172 76.60 35.42 -24.42
C GLN A 172 77.13 35.96 -25.75
N GLU A 173 77.30 35.11 -26.76
CA GLU A 173 77.87 35.49 -28.06
C GLU A 173 76.96 36.42 -28.87
N ASN A 174 75.65 36.18 -28.83
CA ASN A 174 74.68 36.99 -29.58
C ASN A 174 74.24 38.26 -28.85
N GLY A 175 74.58 38.42 -27.56
CA GLY A 175 74.15 39.58 -26.78
C GLY A 175 72.64 39.65 -26.51
N VAL A 176 71.95 38.50 -26.55
CA VAL A 176 70.49 38.43 -26.40
C VAL A 176 70.12 37.93 -24.99
N PRO A 177 69.18 38.57 -24.28
CA PRO A 177 68.70 38.11 -22.99
C PRO A 177 68.18 36.68 -22.99
N ILE A 178 68.39 35.99 -21.86
CA ILE A 178 67.88 34.64 -21.67
C ILE A 178 66.39 34.79 -21.42
N THR A 179 65.55 34.33 -22.35
CA THR A 179 64.11 34.30 -22.11
C THR A 179 63.78 33.29 -21.01
N LYS A 180 62.80 33.61 -20.15
CA LYS A 180 62.25 32.65 -19.18
C LYS A 180 61.90 31.31 -19.80
N SER A 181 61.43 31.32 -21.05
CA SER A 181 61.11 30.10 -21.79
C SER A 181 62.32 29.21 -22.07
N SER A 182 63.47 29.80 -22.38
CA SER A 182 64.72 29.07 -22.65
C SER A 182 65.36 28.58 -21.37
N LEU A 183 65.32 29.42 -20.32
CA LEU A 183 65.77 29.06 -18.98
C LEU A 183 65.07 27.80 -18.48
N LEU A 184 63.73 27.82 -18.44
CA LEU A 184 62.96 26.69 -17.91
C LEU A 184 63.14 25.42 -18.74
N LYS A 185 63.27 25.54 -20.07
CA LYS A 185 63.60 24.39 -20.95
C LYS A 185 64.92 23.74 -20.56
N HIS A 186 65.93 24.55 -20.23
CA HIS A 186 67.22 24.03 -19.80
C HIS A 186 67.15 23.43 -18.38
N CYS A 187 66.51 24.10 -17.42
CA CYS A 187 66.31 23.57 -16.07
C CYS A 187 65.61 22.20 -16.04
N ILE A 188 64.64 21.96 -16.94
CA ILE A 188 63.96 20.67 -17.05
C ILE A 188 64.88 19.57 -17.60
N ALA A 189 65.84 19.94 -18.45
CA ALA A 189 66.81 19.01 -19.04
C ALA A 189 68.01 18.75 -18.12
N ASP A 190 68.40 19.74 -17.30
CA ASP A 190 69.56 19.70 -16.41
C ASP A 190 69.16 20.01 -14.97
N LEU A 191 69.06 18.96 -14.16
CA LEU A 191 68.72 19.08 -12.74
C LEU A 191 69.88 19.67 -11.92
N GLU A 192 71.14 19.45 -12.31
CA GLU A 192 72.29 20.03 -11.61
C GLU A 192 72.23 21.56 -11.69
N PHE A 193 71.92 22.10 -12.86
CA PHE A 193 71.71 23.53 -13.05
C PHE A 193 70.52 24.05 -12.22
N THR A 194 69.42 23.28 -12.15
CA THR A 194 68.26 23.63 -11.32
C THR A 194 68.61 23.70 -9.82
N HIS A 195 69.40 22.74 -9.33
CA HIS A 195 69.96 22.77 -7.98
C HIS A 195 70.83 24.00 -7.75
N TYR A 196 71.72 24.31 -8.69
CA TYR A 196 72.56 25.50 -8.61
C TYR A 196 71.74 26.80 -8.51
N VAL A 197 70.67 26.96 -9.29
CA VAL A 197 69.81 28.16 -9.24
C VAL A 197 69.19 28.32 -7.85
N THR A 198 68.57 27.26 -7.31
CA THR A 198 67.93 27.34 -6.00
C THR A 198 68.96 27.47 -4.86
N ASP A 199 70.10 26.81 -4.95
CA ASP A 199 71.20 26.96 -4.00
C ASP A 199 71.77 28.38 -3.98
N SER A 200 71.88 29.02 -5.14
CA SER A 200 72.34 30.41 -5.26
C SER A 200 71.37 31.37 -4.56
N ILE A 201 70.05 31.19 -4.75
CA ILE A 201 69.02 31.98 -4.06
C ILE A 201 69.11 31.79 -2.54
N PHE A 202 69.22 30.54 -2.07
CA PHE A 202 69.34 30.28 -0.63
C PHE A 202 70.67 30.77 -0.05
N LYS A 203 71.76 30.76 -0.83
CA LYS A 203 73.05 31.36 -0.45
C LYS A 203 72.90 32.88 -0.34
N ALA A 204 72.22 33.53 -1.28
CA ALA A 204 71.94 34.96 -1.23
C ALA A 204 71.19 35.36 0.04
N LEU A 205 70.13 34.62 0.36
CA LEU A 205 69.31 34.84 1.56
C LEU A 205 70.02 34.51 2.89
N ARG A 206 71.22 33.89 2.86
CA ARG A 206 72.06 33.79 4.07
C ARG A 206 72.80 35.09 4.34
N TYR A 207 73.19 35.80 3.29
CA TYR A 207 73.92 37.06 3.40
C TYR A 207 72.96 38.23 3.60
N ASP A 208 71.88 38.29 2.83
CA ASP A 208 70.88 39.35 2.89
C ASP A 208 69.46 38.78 3.03
N PRO A 209 69.01 38.47 4.26
CA PRO A 209 67.69 37.89 4.53
C PRO A 209 66.53 38.79 4.09
N ASP A 210 66.71 40.12 4.12
CA ASP A 210 65.66 41.10 3.84
C ASP A 210 65.47 41.37 2.34
N ASN A 211 66.27 40.72 1.49
CA ASN A 211 66.21 40.92 0.04
C ASN A 211 65.00 40.21 -0.59
N SER A 212 63.94 40.96 -0.85
CA SER A 212 62.69 40.46 -1.43
C SER A 212 62.79 40.01 -2.89
N VAL A 213 63.87 40.33 -3.62
CA VAL A 213 64.07 39.92 -5.01
C VAL A 213 64.21 38.40 -5.10
N PHE A 214 64.98 37.80 -4.18
CA PHE A 214 65.27 36.37 -4.22
C PHE A 214 64.05 35.48 -3.89
N PRO A 215 63.24 35.74 -2.84
CA PRO A 215 62.01 35.00 -2.59
C PRO A 215 60.98 35.18 -3.72
N SER A 216 60.85 36.40 -4.27
CA SER A 216 59.95 36.66 -5.40
C SER A 216 60.38 35.90 -6.66
N PHE A 217 61.68 35.90 -6.96
CA PHE A 217 62.23 35.13 -8.06
C PHE A 217 62.09 33.63 -7.82
N LEU A 218 62.35 33.14 -6.60
CA LEU A 218 62.18 31.73 -6.23
C LEU A 218 60.74 31.27 -6.44
N LEU A 219 59.75 32.06 -5.99
CA LEU A 219 58.33 31.76 -6.21
C LEU A 219 58.01 31.69 -7.69
N SER A 220 58.36 32.74 -8.45
CA SER A 220 58.14 32.78 -9.90
C SER A 220 58.81 31.60 -10.60
N PHE A 221 60.06 31.28 -10.24
CA PHE A 221 60.81 30.17 -10.79
C PHE A 221 60.12 28.83 -10.51
N CYS A 222 59.80 28.54 -9.25
CA CYS A 222 59.15 27.29 -8.84
C CYS A 222 57.78 27.10 -9.50
N LEU A 223 56.92 28.13 -9.50
CA LEU A 223 55.59 28.05 -10.13
C LEU A 223 55.70 27.77 -11.63
N ASN A 224 56.59 28.47 -12.33
CA ASN A 224 56.73 28.30 -13.78
C ASN A 224 57.46 27.01 -14.17
N LEU A 225 58.33 26.50 -13.30
CA LEU A 225 58.96 25.19 -13.50
C LEU A 225 57.91 24.08 -13.38
N LEU A 226 57.07 24.13 -12.35
CA LEU A 226 55.96 23.18 -12.14
C LEU A 226 54.94 23.23 -13.29
N GLN A 227 54.59 24.43 -13.78
CA GLN A 227 53.66 24.59 -14.90
C GLN A 227 54.16 23.93 -16.19
N ARG A 228 55.48 23.80 -16.37
CA ARG A 228 56.08 23.23 -17.58
C ARG A 228 56.44 21.76 -17.48
N SER A 229 56.74 21.26 -16.29
CA SER A 229 57.12 19.86 -16.10
C SER A 229 56.82 19.40 -14.68
N THR A 230 56.10 18.28 -14.60
CA THR A 230 55.71 17.59 -13.37
C THR A 230 56.46 16.26 -13.18
N LYS A 231 57.62 16.09 -13.84
CA LYS A 231 58.50 14.92 -13.67
C LYS A 231 58.96 14.75 -12.21
N ASP A 232 59.01 13.51 -11.73
CA ASP A 232 59.35 13.17 -10.33
C ASP A 232 60.62 13.84 -9.80
N MET A 233 61.67 13.93 -10.61
CA MET A 233 62.92 14.59 -10.21
C MET A 233 62.73 16.08 -9.90
N ILE A 234 61.88 16.76 -10.67
CA ILE A 234 61.56 18.19 -10.47
C ILE A 234 60.65 18.34 -9.25
N VAL A 235 59.65 17.47 -9.11
CA VAL A 235 58.76 17.47 -7.94
C VAL A 235 59.57 17.25 -6.66
N SER A 236 60.49 16.29 -6.64
CA SER A 236 61.39 16.03 -5.51
C SER A 236 62.27 17.24 -5.19
N HIS A 237 62.81 17.89 -6.23
CA HIS A 237 63.56 19.13 -6.07
C HIS A 237 62.71 20.25 -5.44
N ILE A 238 61.51 20.48 -5.95
CA ILE A 238 60.60 21.51 -5.43
C ILE A 238 60.17 21.21 -3.97
N LEU A 239 59.89 19.95 -3.64
CA LEU A 239 59.60 19.54 -2.26
C LEU A 239 60.79 19.80 -1.32
N SER A 240 62.03 19.57 -1.79
CA SER A 240 63.24 19.93 -1.06
C SER A 240 63.37 21.44 -0.85
N VAL A 241 63.06 22.24 -1.88
CA VAL A 241 63.02 23.72 -1.79
C VAL A 241 61.98 24.18 -0.77
N ILE A 242 60.76 23.64 -0.82
CA ILE A 242 59.68 23.94 0.15
C ILE A 242 60.15 23.61 1.57
N SER A 243 60.76 22.44 1.78
CA SER A 243 61.31 22.07 3.10
C SER A 243 62.38 23.05 3.58
N ARG A 244 63.26 23.51 2.69
CA ARG A 244 64.29 24.51 3.02
C ARG A 244 63.70 25.88 3.34
N CYS A 245 62.64 26.30 2.65
CA CYS A 245 61.93 27.55 2.94
C CYS A 245 61.31 27.51 4.35
N ILE A 246 60.65 26.41 4.70
CA ILE A 246 59.97 26.26 6.00
C ILE A 246 60.97 26.26 7.17
N ARG A 247 62.15 25.64 6.99
CA ARG A 247 63.20 25.58 8.03
C ARG A 247 63.82 26.92 8.42
N ARG A 248 63.70 27.96 7.59
CA ARG A 248 64.36 29.26 7.83
C ARG A 248 63.55 30.24 8.69
N GLU A 249 62.31 29.92 9.04
CA GLU A 249 61.42 30.77 9.87
C GLU A 249 61.22 32.22 9.37
N ASP A 250 61.47 32.51 8.10
CA ASP A 250 61.20 33.81 7.47
C ASP A 250 59.78 33.86 6.90
N LYS A 251 59.07 34.96 7.17
CA LYS A 251 57.70 35.22 6.67
C LYS A 251 57.62 35.19 5.14
N GLN A 252 58.58 35.77 4.43
CA GLN A 252 58.55 35.82 2.97
C GLN A 252 58.76 34.43 2.36
N LEU A 253 59.78 33.70 2.82
CA LEU A 253 60.02 32.32 2.40
C LEU A 253 58.87 31.38 2.77
N PHE A 254 58.21 31.63 3.89
CA PHE A 254 57.02 30.87 4.27
C PHE A 254 55.87 31.09 3.26
N ILE A 255 55.68 32.33 2.79
CA ILE A 255 54.74 32.64 1.71
C ILE A 255 55.10 31.89 0.43
N VAL A 256 56.37 31.89 0.05
CA VAL A 256 56.85 31.11 -1.10
C VAL A 256 56.54 29.62 -0.91
N ALA A 257 56.74 29.08 0.29
CA ALA A 257 56.54 27.67 0.58
C ALA A 257 55.07 27.25 0.43
N TYR A 258 54.12 27.93 1.09
CA TYR A 258 52.72 27.50 1.03
C TYR A 258 52.07 27.78 -0.34
N THR A 259 52.48 28.84 -1.06
CA THR A 259 51.97 29.13 -2.41
C THR A 259 52.52 28.18 -3.46
N THR A 260 53.81 27.85 -3.37
CA THR A 260 54.42 26.83 -4.26
C THR A 260 53.81 25.46 -3.98
N PHE A 261 53.62 25.12 -2.70
CA PHE A 261 53.00 23.86 -2.32
C PHE A 261 51.53 23.76 -2.75
N SER A 262 50.74 24.82 -2.55
CA SER A 262 49.33 24.82 -3.01
C SER A 262 49.23 24.68 -4.53
N HIS A 263 50.11 25.34 -5.29
CA HIS A 263 50.18 25.18 -6.74
C HIS A 263 50.63 23.78 -7.16
N LEU A 264 51.61 23.20 -6.47
CA LEU A 264 52.05 21.83 -6.70
C LEU A 264 50.91 20.84 -6.46
N CYS A 265 50.17 20.99 -5.36
CA CYS A 265 49.00 20.18 -5.04
C CYS A 265 47.88 20.33 -6.09
N ASN A 266 47.75 21.50 -6.72
CA ASN A 266 46.79 21.70 -7.80
C ASN A 266 47.16 20.96 -9.10
N LEU A 267 48.46 20.73 -9.33
CA LEU A 267 48.94 20.06 -10.55
C LEU A 267 49.11 18.55 -10.39
N ILE A 268 49.42 18.07 -9.18
CA ILE A 268 49.83 16.67 -8.94
C ILE A 268 49.20 16.17 -7.63
N ARG A 269 48.69 14.94 -7.64
CA ARG A 269 48.33 14.21 -6.41
C ARG A 269 49.57 13.60 -5.76
N LEU A 270 49.85 13.99 -4.53
CA LEU A 270 50.97 13.50 -3.74
C LEU A 270 50.54 12.36 -2.80
N GLU A 271 51.53 11.63 -2.29
CA GLU A 271 51.30 10.71 -1.18
C GLU A 271 50.85 11.48 0.07
N ILE A 272 49.76 11.04 0.69
CA ILE A 272 49.11 11.78 1.80
C ILE A 272 50.05 12.00 2.99
N THR A 273 50.98 11.07 3.24
CA THR A 273 51.99 11.16 4.30
C THR A 273 52.93 12.37 4.11
N ILE A 274 53.24 12.73 2.86
CA ILE A 274 54.06 13.89 2.51
C ILE A 274 53.26 15.16 2.75
N VAL A 275 52.00 15.17 2.31
CA VAL A 275 51.09 16.31 2.47
C VAL A 275 50.86 16.62 3.95
N GLU A 276 50.59 15.60 4.77
CA GLU A 276 50.42 15.74 6.22
C GLU A 276 51.68 16.28 6.92
N LYS A 277 52.87 15.79 6.55
CA LYS A 277 54.15 16.28 7.10
C LYS A 277 54.40 17.75 6.74
N ILE A 278 54.10 18.15 5.52
CA ILE A 278 54.27 19.54 5.07
C ILE A 278 53.21 20.44 5.70
N LEU A 279 51.95 20.03 5.72
CA LEU A 279 50.88 20.74 6.44
C LEU A 279 51.23 20.90 7.92
N LYS A 280 51.81 19.89 8.58
CA LYS A 280 52.35 20.02 9.95
C LYS A 280 53.31 21.16 10.09
N SER A 281 54.26 21.22 9.17
CA SER A 281 55.34 22.19 9.22
C SER A 281 54.87 23.63 8.93
N PHE A 282 53.69 23.80 8.32
CA PHE A 282 53.06 25.11 8.17
C PHE A 282 52.40 25.64 9.45
N PHE A 283 52.02 24.77 10.39
CA PHE A 283 51.36 25.16 11.65
C PHE A 283 52.39 25.40 12.77
N HIS A 284 53.23 26.42 12.60
CA HIS A 284 54.12 26.92 13.65
C HIS A 284 53.48 28.14 14.35
N PRO A 285 53.64 28.36 15.66
CA PRO A 285 53.02 29.47 16.41
C PRO A 285 53.32 30.90 15.88
N LYS A 286 54.29 31.06 14.97
CA LYS A 286 54.63 32.35 14.32
C LYS A 286 53.84 32.61 13.03
N LEU A 287 52.97 31.69 12.60
CA LEU A 287 52.16 31.84 11.40
C LEU A 287 51.08 32.91 11.60
N THR A 288 51.15 33.98 10.82
CA THR A 288 50.01 34.91 10.68
C THR A 288 49.03 34.31 9.67
N ILE A 289 47.92 33.76 10.17
CA ILE A 289 46.82 33.28 9.33
C ILE A 289 46.15 34.50 8.69
N SER A 290 46.23 34.59 7.37
CA SER A 290 45.60 35.63 6.55
C SER A 290 44.69 35.00 5.50
N GLN A 291 43.82 35.79 4.86
CA GLN A 291 42.93 35.32 3.79
C GLN A 291 43.65 34.50 2.69
N PRO A 292 44.83 34.90 2.16
CA PRO A 292 45.60 34.08 1.22
C PRO A 292 46.03 32.71 1.77
N THR A 293 46.32 32.61 3.07
CA THR A 293 46.69 31.33 3.69
C THR A 293 45.49 30.37 3.77
N LEU A 294 44.29 30.89 4.06
CA LEU A 294 43.06 30.09 4.07
C LEU A 294 42.72 29.58 2.66
N ILE A 295 42.87 30.44 1.64
CA ILE A 295 42.67 30.04 0.24
C ILE A 295 43.70 28.97 -0.17
N ALA A 296 44.96 29.12 0.24
CA ALA A 296 45.98 28.11 -0.05
C ALA A 296 45.63 26.76 0.60
N PHE A 297 45.18 26.75 1.85
CA PHE A 297 44.73 25.52 2.51
C PHE A 297 43.48 24.92 1.87
N GLU A 298 42.52 25.75 1.46
CA GLU A 298 41.34 25.31 0.69
C GLU A 298 41.76 24.59 -0.60
N ILE A 299 42.70 25.16 -1.37
CA ILE A 299 43.22 24.55 -2.60
C ILE A 299 43.94 23.23 -2.27
N ILE A 300 44.78 23.19 -1.23
CA ILE A 300 45.50 21.96 -0.85
C ILE A 300 44.51 20.86 -0.50
N ILE A 301 43.53 21.15 0.36
CA ILE A 301 42.53 20.19 0.83
C ILE A 301 41.68 19.69 -0.35
N LYS A 302 41.25 20.61 -1.21
CA LYS A 302 40.46 20.29 -2.41
C LYS A 302 41.24 19.41 -3.38
N CYS A 303 42.45 19.81 -3.77
CA CYS A 303 43.17 19.12 -4.84
C CYS A 303 43.79 17.78 -4.39
N GLN A 304 44.03 17.61 -3.09
CA GLN A 304 44.57 16.38 -2.51
C GLN A 304 43.48 15.48 -1.89
N ASP A 305 42.19 15.86 -1.99
CA ASP A 305 41.06 15.15 -1.40
C ASP A 305 41.24 14.82 0.09
N ILE A 306 41.77 15.77 0.86
CA ILE A 306 42.05 15.59 2.29
C ILE A 306 40.73 15.68 3.05
N THR A 307 40.30 14.58 3.66
CA THR A 307 39.08 14.53 4.47
C THR A 307 39.35 14.85 5.94
N VAL A 308 40.49 14.40 6.47
CA VAL A 308 40.88 14.56 7.87
C VAL A 308 42.21 15.30 7.92
N LEU A 309 42.29 16.33 8.77
CA LEU A 309 43.51 17.12 8.96
C LEU A 309 44.26 16.55 10.17
N PRO A 310 45.57 16.77 10.25
CA PRO A 310 46.31 16.30 11.41
C PRO A 310 45.85 16.95 12.73
N LYS A 311 45.93 16.21 13.85
CA LYS A 311 45.38 16.55 15.19
C LYS A 311 45.76 17.93 15.77
N TYR A 312 46.83 18.57 15.29
CA TYR A 312 47.32 19.87 15.75
C TYR A 312 46.77 21.06 14.96
N PHE A 313 46.06 20.81 13.86
CA PHE A 313 45.54 21.84 12.95
C PHE A 313 44.40 22.66 13.57
N VAL A 314 43.59 22.03 14.43
CA VAL A 314 42.38 22.62 15.00
C VAL A 314 42.68 23.20 16.39
N GLN A 315 43.02 24.50 16.45
CA GLN A 315 43.10 25.28 17.68
C GLN A 315 41.93 26.28 17.74
N ASN A 316 41.46 26.65 18.94
CA ASN A 316 40.30 27.55 19.12
C ASN A 316 40.49 28.88 18.39
N ASN A 317 41.71 29.43 18.41
CA ASN A 317 42.06 30.65 17.69
C ASN A 317 41.91 30.48 16.17
N PHE A 318 42.24 29.31 15.62
CA PHE A 318 42.10 29.03 14.19
C PHE A 318 40.63 29.00 13.77
N ILE A 319 39.76 28.37 14.57
CA ILE A 319 38.30 28.32 14.29
C ILE A 319 37.70 29.73 14.37
N ASN A 320 38.03 30.49 15.43
CA ASN A 320 37.55 31.87 15.59
C ASN A 320 38.00 32.75 14.41
N LEU A 321 39.25 32.63 13.98
CA LEU A 321 39.80 33.37 12.85
C LEU A 321 39.12 32.96 11.53
N LEU A 322 38.92 31.65 11.31
CA LEU A 322 38.23 31.11 10.15
C LEU A 322 36.80 31.66 10.05
N ILE A 323 36.05 31.69 11.16
CA ILE A 323 34.69 32.25 11.22
C ILE A 323 34.70 33.78 10.99
N SER A 324 35.68 34.50 11.56
CA SER A 324 35.77 35.96 11.41
C SER A 324 36.15 36.42 10.00
N LEU A 325 36.93 35.62 9.27
CA LEU A 325 37.45 35.96 7.94
C LEU A 325 36.64 35.34 6.80
N SER A 326 35.64 34.51 7.09
CA SER A 326 34.90 33.75 6.09
C SER A 326 33.69 34.45 5.50
N THR A 327 33.20 35.55 6.09
CA THR A 327 32.00 36.24 5.61
C THR A 327 32.13 36.71 4.16
N ASP A 328 33.37 36.88 3.66
CA ASP A 328 33.67 37.39 2.32
C ASP A 328 34.19 36.30 1.34
N LEU A 329 34.33 35.03 1.79
CA LEU A 329 34.97 33.95 1.03
C LEU A 329 34.10 32.70 0.94
N LYS A 330 33.90 32.16 -0.27
CA LYS A 330 33.29 30.85 -0.49
C LYS A 330 34.31 29.73 -0.21
N LEU A 331 34.39 29.29 1.05
CA LEU A 331 35.18 28.13 1.47
C LEU A 331 34.25 26.94 1.68
N GLU A 332 34.54 25.78 1.07
CA GLU A 332 33.68 24.59 1.16
C GLU A 332 34.45 23.39 1.75
N HIS A 333 35.69 23.16 1.30
CA HIS A 333 36.44 21.97 1.64
C HIS A 333 37.17 22.08 2.99
N LEU A 334 37.69 23.26 3.33
CA LEU A 334 38.38 23.53 4.60
C LEU A 334 37.40 23.47 5.80
N PRO A 335 36.21 24.10 5.79
CA PRO A 335 35.24 23.97 6.87
C PRO A 335 34.80 22.51 7.08
N ARG A 336 34.52 21.78 5.98
CA ARG A 336 34.22 20.35 6.00
C ARG A 336 35.32 19.54 6.71
N ALA A 337 36.58 19.74 6.33
CA ALA A 337 37.70 19.03 6.94
C ALA A 337 37.85 19.38 8.42
N VAL A 338 37.66 20.65 8.80
CA VAL A 338 37.67 21.09 10.20
C VAL A 338 36.56 20.41 11.01
N ILE A 339 35.33 20.33 10.49
CA ILE A 339 34.19 19.63 11.11
C ILE A 339 34.51 18.15 11.34
N LEU A 340 35.07 17.47 10.33
CA LEU A 340 35.46 16.05 10.45
C LEU A 340 36.53 15.83 11.52
N ASN A 341 37.52 16.72 11.62
CA ASN A 341 38.53 16.62 12.69
C ASN A 341 37.97 16.86 14.07
N ILE A 342 37.03 17.81 14.17
CA ILE A 342 36.30 18.11 15.39
C ILE A 342 35.52 16.86 15.85
N LEU A 343 34.93 16.09 14.94
CA LEU A 343 34.27 14.81 15.23
C LEU A 343 35.24 13.67 15.61
N MET A 344 36.46 13.67 15.07
CA MET A 344 37.52 12.67 15.32
C MET A 344 38.24 12.82 16.68
N GLN A 345 37.98 13.86 17.47
CA GLN A 345 38.74 14.11 18.71
C GLN A 345 38.29 13.19 19.86
N ASN A 346 39.15 12.24 20.22
CA ASN A 346 38.96 11.34 21.36
C ASN A 346 39.43 11.94 22.70
N ASP A 347 40.27 12.99 22.68
CA ASP A 347 40.89 13.55 23.88
C ASP A 347 40.11 14.75 24.43
N SER A 348 39.53 14.59 25.62
CA SER A 348 38.60 15.48 26.34
C SER A 348 39.14 16.86 26.78
N ASN A 349 40.37 17.25 26.42
CA ASN A 349 41.09 18.30 27.17
C ASN A 349 41.25 19.66 26.44
N LYS A 350 40.71 19.84 25.22
CA LYS A 350 40.90 21.08 24.44
C LYS A 350 39.66 21.94 24.22
N PHE A 351 38.46 21.35 24.28
CA PHE A 351 37.20 22.02 24.03
C PHE A 351 36.16 21.58 25.07
N ASP A 352 35.44 22.54 25.64
CA ASP A 352 34.27 22.21 26.45
C ASP A 352 33.13 21.76 25.52
N ALA A 353 32.28 20.85 25.98
CA ALA A 353 31.16 20.32 25.18
C ALA A 353 30.22 21.44 24.65
N GLN A 354 30.14 22.57 25.35
CA GLN A 354 29.31 23.71 24.95
C GLN A 354 29.99 24.59 23.88
N THR A 355 31.28 24.86 24.02
CA THR A 355 32.04 25.61 22.99
C THR A 355 32.08 24.83 21.68
N TYR A 356 32.20 23.51 21.76
CA TYR A 356 32.10 22.60 20.61
C TYR A 356 30.77 22.73 19.84
N LYS A 357 29.64 22.62 20.54
CA LYS A 357 28.30 22.69 19.93
C LYS A 357 28.08 24.03 19.25
N ASN A 358 28.52 25.11 19.90
CA ASN A 358 28.46 26.45 19.34
C ASN A 358 29.33 26.58 18.08
N TYR A 359 30.56 26.05 18.08
CA TYR A 359 31.42 26.09 16.91
C TYR A 359 30.85 25.33 15.72
N LEU A 360 30.32 24.13 15.92
CA LEU A 360 29.69 23.39 14.84
C LEU A 360 28.45 24.08 14.30
N HIS A 361 27.59 24.60 15.17
CA HIS A 361 26.40 25.33 14.75
C HIS A 361 26.81 26.53 13.90
N VAL A 362 27.74 27.35 14.39
CA VAL A 362 28.23 28.53 13.67
C VAL A 362 28.90 28.11 12.36
N LEU A 363 29.75 27.07 12.32
CA LEU A 363 30.39 26.62 11.08
C LEU A 363 29.38 26.08 10.05
N LEU A 364 28.35 25.35 10.49
CA LEU A 364 27.31 24.85 9.59
C LEU A 364 26.37 25.97 9.10
N GLU A 365 26.22 27.04 9.88
CA GLU A 365 25.40 28.20 9.56
C GLU A 365 26.12 29.24 8.68
N THR A 366 27.40 29.53 8.97
CA THR A 366 28.17 30.57 8.29
C THR A 366 28.64 30.13 6.90
N PHE A 367 28.87 28.83 6.70
CA PHE A 367 29.31 28.29 5.43
C PHE A 367 28.14 27.59 4.74
N ALA A 368 27.79 28.06 3.54
CA ALA A 368 26.84 27.38 2.67
C ALA A 368 27.41 26.01 2.29
N ASN A 369 26.92 24.97 2.96
CA ASN A 369 27.39 23.60 2.73
C ASN A 369 26.80 23.07 1.43
N SER A 370 27.67 22.65 0.51
CA SER A 370 27.27 21.96 -0.71
C SER A 370 26.83 20.54 -0.39
N SER A 371 26.10 19.90 -1.30
CA SER A 371 25.70 18.49 -1.15
C SER A 371 26.92 17.64 -0.78
N ASP A 372 28.04 17.81 -1.48
CA ASP A 372 29.24 16.99 -1.32
C ASP A 372 29.85 17.08 0.08
N THR A 373 29.68 18.21 0.78
CA THR A 373 30.15 18.34 2.17
C THR A 373 29.26 17.53 3.11
N VAL A 374 27.94 17.65 3.00
CA VAL A 374 27.00 16.85 3.80
C VAL A 374 27.17 15.35 3.53
N MET A 375 27.28 14.97 2.26
CA MET A 375 27.54 13.59 1.80
C MET A 375 28.79 13.01 2.46
N SER A 376 29.85 13.80 2.52
CA SER A 376 31.10 13.35 3.12
C SER A 376 31.05 13.20 4.64
N ILE A 377 30.38 14.13 5.33
CA ILE A 377 30.24 14.10 6.79
C ILE A 377 29.46 12.83 7.17
N VAL A 378 28.33 12.60 6.49
CA VAL A 378 27.51 11.40 6.68
C VAL A 378 28.27 10.13 6.32
N SER A 379 29.01 10.12 5.20
CA SER A 379 29.81 8.95 4.80
C SER A 379 30.91 8.60 5.81
N TRP A 380 31.52 9.61 6.44
CA TRP A 380 32.52 9.39 7.48
C TRP A 380 31.87 8.85 8.75
N MET A 381 30.74 9.43 9.18
CA MET A 381 29.97 8.94 10.33
C MET A 381 29.54 7.49 10.16
N ASN A 382 29.20 7.09 8.93
CA ASN A 382 28.82 5.71 8.59
C ASN A 382 29.99 4.71 8.70
N ASN A 383 31.22 5.16 8.49
CA ASN A 383 32.40 4.28 8.49
C ASN A 383 33.13 4.26 9.84
N PHE A 384 32.60 4.94 10.86
CA PHE A 384 33.24 5.06 12.16
C PHE A 384 32.76 3.91 13.08
N ASP A 385 33.64 2.94 13.35
CA ASP A 385 33.28 1.65 13.98
C ASP A 385 33.54 1.56 15.51
N ASN A 386 34.27 2.50 16.13
CA ASN A 386 34.76 2.36 17.51
C ASN A 386 34.47 3.59 18.40
N VAL A 387 33.25 3.71 18.94
CA VAL A 387 32.89 4.78 19.87
C VAL A 387 32.10 4.20 21.04
N ASP A 388 32.62 4.34 22.26
CA ASP A 388 31.88 4.03 23.47
C ASP A 388 30.65 4.96 23.57
N ASP A 389 29.47 4.41 23.92
CA ASP A 389 28.21 5.16 23.96
C ASP A 389 28.26 6.40 24.89
N ASN A 390 29.18 6.41 25.86
CA ASN A 390 29.38 7.52 26.81
C ASN A 390 30.50 8.50 26.44
N SER A 391 31.17 8.31 25.30
CA SER A 391 32.27 9.18 24.87
C SER A 391 31.77 10.55 24.39
N LEU A 392 32.64 11.57 24.49
CA LEU A 392 32.36 12.91 23.95
C LEU A 392 32.13 12.87 22.43
N SER A 393 32.87 12.03 21.71
CA SER A 393 32.68 11.82 20.27
C SER A 393 31.28 11.27 19.93
N HIS A 394 30.71 10.37 20.76
CA HIS A 394 29.32 9.94 20.59
C HIS A 394 28.33 11.12 20.72
N GLN A 395 28.48 11.95 21.75
CA GLN A 395 27.61 13.12 21.95
C GLN A 395 27.69 14.13 20.80
N PHE A 396 28.89 14.28 20.25
CA PHE A 396 29.23 15.16 19.15
C PHE A 396 28.66 14.68 17.81
N ILE A 397 28.80 13.39 17.51
CA ILE A 397 28.20 12.74 16.34
C ILE A 397 26.66 12.82 16.41
N CYS A 398 26.07 12.57 17.59
CA CYS A 398 24.63 12.70 17.82
C CYS A 398 24.10 14.15 17.75
N HIS A 399 24.95 15.14 18.02
CA HIS A 399 24.57 16.55 17.86
C HIS A 399 24.66 16.99 16.39
N THR A 400 25.72 16.57 15.69
CA THR A 400 25.90 16.87 14.26
C THR A 400 24.86 16.20 13.38
N THR A 401 24.46 14.94 13.64
CA THR A 401 23.32 14.32 12.93
C THR A 401 22.08 15.19 13.00
N LYS A 402 21.70 15.63 14.21
CA LYS A 402 20.51 16.46 14.44
C LYS A 402 20.60 17.83 13.77
N LEU A 403 21.78 18.45 13.77
CA LEU A 403 21.98 19.75 13.11
C LEU A 403 21.89 19.62 11.59
N LEU A 404 22.50 18.59 10.99
CA LEU A 404 22.40 18.34 9.55
C LEU A 404 20.96 18.03 9.12
N GLU A 405 20.26 17.19 9.91
CA GLU A 405 18.84 16.89 9.69
C GLU A 405 17.97 18.16 9.74
N LYS A 406 18.25 19.08 10.68
CA LYS A 406 17.46 20.30 10.85
C LYS A 406 17.79 21.40 9.85
N MET A 407 19.08 21.60 9.54
CA MET A 407 19.56 22.72 8.73
C MET A 407 19.61 22.40 7.22
N TYR A 408 19.86 21.14 6.84
CA TYR A 408 20.08 20.73 5.45
C TYR A 408 19.38 19.38 5.13
N PRO A 409 18.04 19.29 5.28
CA PRO A 409 17.31 18.02 5.15
C PRO A 409 17.49 17.36 3.77
N ASP A 410 17.36 18.12 2.67
CA ASP A 410 17.46 17.57 1.32
C ASP A 410 18.86 17.01 1.01
N TYR A 411 19.92 17.71 1.44
CA TYR A 411 21.30 17.26 1.25
C TYR A 411 21.66 16.09 2.15
N PHE A 412 21.07 16.03 3.36
CA PHE A 412 21.23 14.90 4.27
C PHE A 412 20.56 13.64 3.71
N ASP A 413 19.37 13.76 3.13
CA ASP A 413 18.68 12.65 2.47
C ASP A 413 19.46 12.14 1.25
N LEU A 414 19.97 13.06 0.42
CA LEU A 414 20.88 12.73 -0.68
C LEU A 414 22.17 12.06 -0.18
N ALA A 415 22.73 12.52 0.95
CA ALA A 415 23.94 11.98 1.59
C ALA A 415 23.79 10.52 1.93
N ILE A 416 22.75 10.20 2.70
CA ILE A 416 22.45 8.82 3.04
C ILE A 416 22.22 8.04 1.72
N SER A 417 21.55 8.63 0.70
CA SER A 417 21.17 7.95 -0.57
C SER A 417 22.30 7.38 -1.39
N SER A 418 23.47 7.99 -1.31
CA SER A 418 24.64 7.50 -2.03
C SER A 418 25.33 6.33 -1.37
N LEU A 419 25.02 6.03 -0.10
CA LEU A 419 25.77 5.03 0.66
C LEU A 419 25.31 3.62 0.26
N PRO A 420 26.22 2.74 -0.22
CA PRO A 420 25.86 1.39 -0.65
C PRO A 420 25.46 0.47 0.52
N MET A 421 25.91 0.79 1.74
CA MET A 421 25.54 0.10 2.97
C MET A 421 25.61 1.10 4.13
N ILE A 422 24.52 1.22 4.90
CA ILE A 422 24.47 2.07 6.09
C ILE A 422 25.02 1.24 7.27
N ARG A 423 26.24 1.56 7.72
CA ARG A 423 26.93 0.94 8.87
C ARG A 423 26.92 1.94 10.02
N ASN A 424 26.52 1.53 11.23
CA ASN A 424 26.47 2.35 12.46
C ASN A 424 25.71 3.68 12.43
N LEU A 425 25.40 4.27 11.27
CA LEU A 425 24.59 5.49 11.18
C LEU A 425 23.23 5.26 11.84
N SER A 426 22.68 4.04 11.81
CA SER A 426 21.48 3.67 12.55
C SER A 426 21.59 3.85 14.07
N LYS A 427 22.79 3.78 14.66
CA LYS A 427 23.01 4.07 16.09
C LYS A 427 22.91 5.56 16.40
N TYR A 428 23.21 6.41 15.42
CA TYR A 428 23.29 7.86 15.56
C TYR A 428 22.07 8.60 14.95
N LEU A 429 21.36 7.92 14.05
CA LEU A 429 20.07 8.31 13.50
C LEU A 429 19.00 8.00 14.54
N LYS A 430 18.32 9.04 15.01
CA LYS A 430 17.12 8.88 15.83
C LYS A 430 15.87 8.53 15.03
N SER A 431 15.93 8.56 13.68
CA SER A 431 14.76 8.30 12.84
C SER A 431 15.01 7.29 11.71
N ILE A 432 14.23 6.20 11.71
CA ILE A 432 14.21 5.16 10.63
C ILE A 432 13.79 5.74 9.26
N ARG A 433 13.07 6.87 9.25
CA ARG A 433 12.44 7.48 8.07
C ARG A 433 13.41 7.82 6.94
N TYR A 434 14.67 8.10 7.27
CA TYR A 434 15.70 8.56 6.33
C TYR A 434 16.70 7.47 5.90
N SER A 435 16.56 6.24 6.39
CA SER A 435 17.29 5.08 5.80
C SER A 435 16.89 4.92 4.33
N LEU A 436 17.69 4.34 3.45
CA LEU A 436 17.29 4.26 2.02
C LEU A 436 16.92 2.88 1.56
N ALA A 437 15.96 2.90 0.65
CA ALA A 437 15.39 1.79 -0.06
C ALA A 437 16.38 1.14 -1.06
N GLY A 438 17.50 0.62 -0.60
CA GLY A 438 18.49 -0.02 -1.46
C GLY A 438 18.97 0.90 -2.61
N ASN A 439 18.85 0.45 -3.86
CA ASN A 439 19.45 1.14 -5.03
C ASN A 439 18.64 2.34 -5.57
N SER A 440 17.43 2.62 -5.06
CA SER A 440 16.53 3.61 -5.65
C SER A 440 16.86 5.07 -5.27
N LYS A 441 17.83 5.29 -4.38
CA LYS A 441 18.20 6.62 -3.84
C LYS A 441 17.03 7.39 -3.20
N THR A 442 15.95 6.71 -2.81
CA THR A 442 14.78 7.32 -2.16
C THR A 442 14.74 7.00 -0.66
N PRO A 443 14.59 8.01 0.23
CA PRO A 443 14.45 7.78 1.67
C PRO A 443 13.32 6.80 1.97
N LEU A 444 13.42 5.96 3.00
CA LEU A 444 12.51 4.84 3.26
C LEU A 444 11.07 5.32 3.40
N TYR A 445 10.87 6.47 4.06
CA TYR A 445 9.56 7.12 4.18
C TYR A 445 8.96 7.47 2.80
N LEU A 446 9.73 8.14 1.94
CA LEU A 446 9.29 8.52 0.60
C LEU A 446 9.23 7.34 -0.37
N GLY A 447 10.11 6.35 -0.19
CA GLY A 447 10.24 5.15 -1.01
C GLY A 447 9.05 4.21 -0.82
N VAL A 448 8.59 4.05 0.42
CA VAL A 448 7.38 3.27 0.74
C VAL A 448 6.10 3.92 0.20
N GLU A 449 6.02 5.25 0.19
CA GLU A 449 4.86 5.99 -0.34
C GLU A 449 5.05 6.46 -1.81
N HIS A 450 6.11 6.03 -2.47
CA HIS A 450 6.48 6.49 -3.82
C HIS A 450 5.42 6.11 -4.87
N SER A 451 5.20 6.94 -5.89
CA SER A 451 4.21 6.68 -6.95
C SER A 451 4.54 5.44 -7.79
N SER A 452 5.83 5.18 -8.04
CA SER A 452 6.35 3.99 -8.75
C SER A 452 6.33 2.72 -7.89
N GLU A 453 5.69 1.67 -8.38
CA GLU A 453 5.57 0.36 -7.71
C GLU A 453 6.93 -0.32 -7.47
N LYS A 454 7.86 -0.24 -8.43
CA LYS A 454 9.20 -0.84 -8.31
C LYS A 454 10.01 -0.25 -7.15
N ILE A 455 9.88 1.06 -6.93
CA ILE A 455 10.59 1.77 -5.85
C ILE A 455 9.97 1.41 -4.50
N ARG A 456 8.63 1.33 -4.41
CA ARG A 456 7.95 0.81 -3.22
C ARG A 456 8.43 -0.59 -2.87
N GLN A 457 8.45 -1.51 -3.82
CA GLN A 457 8.88 -2.90 -3.62
C GLN A 457 10.34 -3.00 -3.11
N GLN A 458 11.27 -2.24 -3.69
CA GLN A 458 12.66 -2.21 -3.22
C GLN A 458 12.81 -1.63 -1.81
N SER A 459 12.00 -0.62 -1.48
CA SER A 459 11.93 -0.03 -0.13
C SER A 459 11.49 -1.06 0.90
N PHE A 460 10.46 -1.84 0.57
CA PHE A 460 9.97 -2.94 1.40
C PHE A 460 10.99 -4.07 1.56
N LEU A 461 11.65 -4.44 0.47
CA LEU A 461 12.67 -5.50 0.48
C LEU A 461 13.87 -5.10 1.37
N TYR A 462 14.28 -3.84 1.33
CA TYR A 462 15.34 -3.32 2.20
C TYR A 462 14.93 -3.33 3.68
N LEU A 463 13.72 -2.83 3.97
CA LEU A 463 13.15 -2.85 5.32
C LEU A 463 13.12 -4.29 5.88
N ALA A 464 12.66 -5.26 5.10
CA ALA A 464 12.57 -6.66 5.51
C ALA A 464 13.93 -7.35 5.68
N LYS A 465 14.92 -7.03 4.83
CA LYS A 465 16.29 -7.58 4.97
C LYS A 465 17.01 -7.09 6.23
N ASN A 466 16.74 -5.85 6.64
CA ASN A 466 17.43 -5.21 7.77
C ASN A 466 16.55 -5.08 9.03
N PHE A 467 15.37 -5.70 9.04
CA PHE A 467 14.35 -5.54 10.08
C PHE A 467 14.88 -5.83 11.49
N THR A 468 15.70 -6.87 11.65
CA THR A 468 16.31 -7.25 12.94
C THR A 468 17.21 -6.16 13.52
N ASN A 469 18.00 -5.51 12.67
CA ASN A 469 18.98 -4.49 13.05
C ASN A 469 18.32 -3.12 13.26
N LEU A 470 17.21 -2.87 12.57
CA LEU A 470 16.48 -1.61 12.68
C LEU A 470 15.64 -1.51 13.95
N ILE A 471 15.20 -2.63 14.55
CA ILE A 471 14.31 -2.64 15.72
C ILE A 471 15.07 -2.54 17.07
N GLU A 472 16.40 -2.58 17.05
CA GLU A 472 17.19 -2.40 18.27
C GLU A 472 17.21 -0.92 18.68
N ASN A 473 16.46 -0.59 19.75
CA ASN A 473 16.32 0.72 20.40
C ASN A 473 15.53 1.79 19.61
N LEU A 474 14.23 1.53 19.35
CA LEU A 474 13.37 2.46 18.62
C LEU A 474 12.69 3.55 19.46
N ASP A 475 12.73 4.79 18.97
CA ASP A 475 11.92 5.90 19.46
C ASP A 475 10.43 5.69 19.08
N ILE A 476 9.48 6.16 19.91
CA ILE A 476 8.02 5.95 19.77
C ILE A 476 7.49 6.37 18.37
N ASN A 477 8.08 7.42 17.80
CA ASN A 477 7.68 7.98 16.51
C ASN A 477 8.07 7.11 15.31
N ASP A 478 9.11 6.28 15.46
CA ASP A 478 9.53 5.34 14.43
C ASP A 478 8.80 4.00 14.56
N MET A 479 8.47 3.59 15.78
CA MET A 479 7.53 2.48 16.02
C MET A 479 6.17 2.77 15.37
N ARG A 480 5.65 4.00 15.51
CA ARG A 480 4.43 4.44 14.81
C ARG A 480 4.59 4.42 13.29
N PHE A 481 5.72 4.88 12.76
CA PHE A 481 6.00 4.85 11.33
C PHE A 481 6.04 3.41 10.79
N ILE A 482 6.81 2.51 11.39
CA ILE A 482 6.85 1.09 11.02
C ILE A 482 5.45 0.47 11.12
N ARG A 483 4.73 0.71 12.22
CA ARG A 483 3.35 0.23 12.39
C ARG A 483 2.45 0.70 11.25
N THR A 484 2.48 1.99 10.90
CA THR A 484 1.68 2.51 9.77
C THR A 484 2.07 1.92 8.42
N ILE A 485 3.36 1.65 8.19
CA ILE A 485 3.85 1.02 6.96
C ILE A 485 3.35 -0.43 6.87
N LEU A 486 3.52 -1.20 7.95
CA LEU A 486 3.10 -2.60 8.03
C LEU A 486 1.58 -2.68 7.80
N LEU A 487 0.78 -1.84 8.46
CA LEU A 487 -0.67 -1.80 8.27
C LEU A 487 -1.08 -1.40 6.83
N LYS A 488 -0.47 -0.37 6.25
CA LYS A 488 -0.84 0.10 4.90
C LYS A 488 -0.49 -0.89 3.78
N ASN A 489 0.56 -1.71 3.94
CA ASN A 489 1.16 -2.46 2.84
C ASN A 489 1.07 -3.98 2.99
N LEU A 490 0.98 -4.51 4.21
CA LEU A 490 0.68 -5.93 4.41
C LEU A 490 -0.79 -6.22 4.04
N ALA A 491 -1.71 -5.30 4.35
CA ALA A 491 -3.15 -5.48 4.11
C ALA A 491 -3.58 -5.39 2.63
N LYS A 492 -2.81 -4.72 1.75
CA LYS A 492 -3.21 -4.47 0.36
C LYS A 492 -2.91 -5.64 -0.58
N GLN A 493 -3.87 -5.93 -1.46
CA GLN A 493 -3.96 -7.13 -2.31
C GLN A 493 -3.11 -7.11 -3.59
N ASP A 494 -2.54 -5.97 -4.00
CA ASP A 494 -1.93 -5.85 -5.33
C ASP A 494 -0.41 -5.85 -5.29
N PHE A 495 0.22 -6.96 -5.70
CA PHE A 495 1.61 -6.93 -6.18
C PHE A 495 1.83 -7.98 -7.27
N GLN A 496 2.27 -7.53 -8.43
CA GLN A 496 2.48 -8.34 -9.64
C GLN A 496 3.59 -9.41 -9.51
N ASN A 497 4.38 -9.40 -8.42
CA ASN A 497 5.47 -10.35 -8.13
C ASN A 497 5.24 -11.09 -6.79
N GLN A 498 4.58 -12.24 -6.81
CA GLN A 498 4.20 -12.99 -5.61
C GLN A 498 5.39 -13.58 -4.83
N LYS A 499 6.44 -14.04 -5.52
CA LYS A 499 7.61 -14.74 -4.90
C LYS A 499 8.41 -13.82 -3.96
N GLU A 500 8.69 -12.59 -4.38
CA GLU A 500 9.45 -11.61 -3.59
C GLU A 500 8.66 -11.13 -2.37
N LYS A 501 7.33 -10.94 -2.50
CA LYS A 501 6.46 -10.58 -1.37
C LYS A 501 6.46 -11.68 -0.30
N LEU A 502 6.39 -12.95 -0.70
CA LEU A 502 6.45 -14.08 0.24
C LEU A 502 7.78 -14.15 0.99
N GLU A 503 8.91 -13.89 0.32
CA GLU A 503 10.22 -13.82 0.99
C GLU A 503 10.32 -12.66 1.98
N ILE A 504 9.73 -11.50 1.64
CA ILE A 504 9.65 -10.32 2.52
C ILE A 504 8.84 -10.67 3.78
N LEU A 505 7.65 -11.24 3.61
CA LEU A 505 6.77 -11.64 4.71
C LEU A 505 7.47 -12.67 5.61
N LEU A 506 8.09 -13.69 5.03
CA LEU A 506 8.85 -14.70 5.77
C LEU A 506 9.96 -14.08 6.62
N LYS A 507 10.70 -13.10 6.09
CA LYS A 507 11.79 -12.44 6.83
C LYS A 507 11.29 -11.56 7.96
N ILE A 508 10.19 -10.84 7.76
CA ILE A 508 9.56 -10.02 8.80
C ILE A 508 9.06 -10.92 9.93
N PHE A 509 8.19 -11.88 9.62
CA PHE A 509 7.55 -12.75 10.60
C PHE A 509 8.54 -13.68 11.35
N LYS A 510 9.72 -13.96 10.78
CA LYS A 510 10.74 -14.77 11.47
C LYS A 510 11.23 -14.15 12.79
N VAL A 511 11.07 -12.85 12.99
CA VAL A 511 11.47 -12.13 14.22
C VAL A 511 10.32 -12.12 15.25
N LYS A 512 9.95 -13.32 15.71
CA LYS A 512 8.73 -13.61 16.48
C LYS A 512 8.50 -12.65 17.67
N ASP A 513 9.49 -12.49 18.54
CA ASP A 513 9.32 -11.77 19.81
C ASP A 513 9.23 -10.24 19.66
N LYS A 514 9.81 -9.68 18.60
CA LYS A 514 9.89 -8.21 18.41
C LYS A 514 8.67 -7.64 17.69
N ILE A 515 7.89 -8.45 16.96
CA ILE A 515 6.67 -8.01 16.25
C ILE A 515 5.58 -7.58 17.22
N PHE A 516 5.43 -8.30 18.34
CA PHE A 516 4.45 -7.99 19.38
C PHE A 516 4.75 -6.68 20.14
N ASN A 517 5.97 -6.15 20.03
CA ASN A 517 6.31 -4.84 20.58
C ASN A 517 5.89 -3.67 19.67
N ILE A 518 5.55 -3.95 18.39
CA ILE A 518 5.27 -2.95 17.35
C ILE A 518 3.78 -2.90 17.02
N LEU A 519 3.15 -4.05 16.84
CA LEU A 519 1.72 -4.20 16.53
C LEU A 519 0.92 -4.48 17.80
N THR A 520 -0.30 -3.96 17.87
CA THR A 520 -1.25 -4.43 18.91
C THR A 520 -1.72 -5.85 18.57
N ASP A 521 -2.23 -6.57 19.59
CA ASP A 521 -2.75 -7.93 19.38
C ASP A 521 -3.85 -7.96 18.31
N GLU A 522 -4.77 -6.98 18.31
CA GLU A 522 -5.83 -6.82 17.31
C GLU A 522 -5.28 -6.56 15.88
N GLU A 523 -4.23 -5.74 15.75
CA GLU A 523 -3.63 -5.44 14.45
C GLU A 523 -2.89 -6.65 13.88
N PHE A 524 -2.19 -7.40 14.74
CA PHE A 524 -1.54 -8.64 14.37
C PHE A 524 -2.57 -9.68 13.92
N GLU A 525 -3.69 -9.79 14.63
CA GLU A 525 -4.79 -10.69 14.28
C GLU A 525 -5.39 -10.35 12.91
N GLN A 526 -5.67 -9.06 12.64
CA GLN A 526 -6.18 -8.62 11.34
C GLN A 526 -5.21 -8.92 10.19
N ILE A 527 -3.91 -8.64 10.38
CA ILE A 527 -2.89 -8.91 9.35
C ILE A 527 -2.75 -10.42 9.10
N THR A 528 -2.69 -11.22 10.16
CA THR A 528 -2.59 -12.69 10.03
C THR A 528 -3.79 -13.28 9.32
N LEU A 529 -5.01 -12.81 9.63
CA LEU A 529 -6.25 -13.17 8.94
C LEU A 529 -6.21 -12.85 7.45
N GLU A 530 -5.84 -11.62 7.08
CA GLU A 530 -5.77 -11.19 5.68
C GLU A 530 -4.72 -11.98 4.89
N GLN A 531 -3.54 -12.23 5.47
CA GLN A 531 -2.51 -13.05 4.83
C GLN A 531 -2.97 -14.50 4.68
N MET A 532 -3.58 -15.10 5.70
CA MET A 532 -4.09 -16.46 5.64
C MET A 532 -5.17 -16.63 4.57
N ARG A 533 -6.09 -15.66 4.44
CA ARG A 533 -7.09 -15.62 3.36
C ARG A 533 -6.43 -15.54 1.98
N CYS A 534 -5.40 -14.71 1.81
CA CYS A 534 -4.64 -14.59 0.56
C CYS A 534 -3.88 -15.89 0.22
N ILE A 535 -3.21 -16.50 1.21
CA ILE A 535 -2.50 -17.77 1.02
C ILE A 535 -3.49 -18.85 0.56
N GLN A 536 -4.67 -18.89 1.17
CA GLN A 536 -5.68 -19.90 0.85
C GLN A 536 -6.31 -19.72 -0.53
N SER A 537 -6.52 -18.49 -1.02
CA SER A 537 -7.01 -18.26 -2.39
C SER A 537 -5.95 -18.53 -3.46
N GLN A 538 -4.68 -18.29 -3.15
CA GLN A 538 -3.55 -18.48 -4.06
C GLN A 538 -3.13 -19.96 -4.19
N ILE A 539 -3.15 -20.73 -3.09
CA ILE A 539 -2.85 -22.18 -3.11
C ILE A 539 -3.86 -22.94 -3.98
N THR A 540 -5.10 -22.45 -4.13
CA THR A 540 -6.12 -23.06 -4.99
C THR A 540 -5.99 -22.69 -6.47
N ASP A 541 -5.06 -21.81 -6.84
CA ASP A 541 -4.81 -21.43 -8.24
C ASP A 541 -3.92 -22.49 -8.92
N PRO A 542 -4.37 -23.13 -10.02
CA PRO A 542 -3.60 -24.16 -10.72
C PRO A 542 -2.25 -23.66 -11.26
N ASN A 543 -2.06 -22.35 -11.44
CA ASN A 543 -0.76 -21.79 -11.86
C ASN A 543 0.28 -21.82 -10.73
N VAL A 544 -0.16 -21.66 -9.48
CA VAL A 544 0.69 -21.70 -8.27
C VAL A 544 1.08 -23.13 -7.92
N GLU A 545 0.16 -24.08 -8.11
CA GLU A 545 0.40 -25.52 -7.89
C GLU A 545 1.50 -26.08 -8.80
N ASN A 546 1.64 -25.52 -10.01
CA ASN A 546 2.67 -25.89 -10.97
C ASN A 546 4.06 -25.27 -10.69
N ASP A 547 4.15 -24.16 -9.94
CA ASP A 547 5.43 -23.57 -9.50
C ASP A 547 5.80 -24.08 -8.09
N VAL A 548 6.55 -25.19 -8.07
CA VAL A 548 6.94 -25.90 -6.85
C VAL A 548 7.65 -25.00 -5.82
N ASP A 549 8.41 -23.99 -6.25
CA ASP A 549 9.10 -23.08 -5.35
C ASP A 549 8.13 -22.08 -4.70
N LEU A 550 7.21 -21.54 -5.49
CA LEU A 550 6.19 -20.59 -5.04
C LEU A 550 5.24 -21.29 -4.04
N PHE A 551 4.80 -22.50 -4.36
CA PHE A 551 3.96 -23.33 -3.49
C PHE A 551 4.64 -23.63 -2.15
N LYS A 552 5.94 -23.98 -2.16
CA LYS A 552 6.73 -24.19 -0.92
C LYS A 552 6.84 -22.92 -0.08
N LEU A 553 6.95 -21.74 -0.70
CA LEU A 553 7.03 -20.46 0.02
C LEU A 553 5.69 -20.12 0.69
N PHE A 554 4.57 -20.35 0.01
CA PHE A 554 3.23 -20.20 0.60
C PHE A 554 3.03 -21.14 1.81
N ILE A 555 3.43 -22.40 1.71
CA ILE A 555 3.38 -23.36 2.83
C ILE A 555 4.25 -22.90 4.00
N LYS A 556 5.51 -22.50 3.73
CA LYS A 556 6.42 -22.01 4.78
C LYS A 556 5.86 -20.78 5.49
N LEU A 557 5.25 -19.86 4.76
CA LEU A 557 4.65 -18.66 5.35
C LEU A 557 3.43 -19.03 6.19
N LYS A 558 2.56 -19.91 5.69
CA LYS A 558 1.41 -20.44 6.43
C LYS A 558 1.84 -21.08 7.75
N HIS A 559 2.88 -21.92 7.73
CA HIS A 559 3.43 -22.56 8.93
C HIS A 559 3.96 -21.52 9.92
N LEU A 560 4.75 -20.56 9.45
CA LEU A 560 5.35 -19.54 10.30
C LEU A 560 4.29 -18.63 10.97
N LEU A 561 3.26 -18.20 10.23
CA LEU A 561 2.18 -17.37 10.77
C LEU A 561 1.40 -18.10 11.86
N ILE A 562 1.04 -19.36 11.61
CA ILE A 562 0.36 -20.21 12.59
C ILE A 562 1.25 -20.44 13.81
N GLU A 563 2.53 -20.75 13.61
CA GLU A 563 3.48 -20.97 14.69
C GLU A 563 3.59 -19.74 15.60
N ILE A 564 3.68 -18.52 15.03
CA ILE A 564 3.75 -17.28 15.81
C ILE A 564 2.45 -17.03 16.57
N TYR A 565 1.30 -17.18 15.92
CA TYR A 565 0.00 -17.02 16.58
C TYR A 565 -0.18 -18.00 17.75
N CYS A 566 0.29 -19.23 17.57
CA CYS A 566 0.21 -20.30 18.55
C CYS A 566 1.17 -20.16 19.76
N THR A 567 2.10 -19.19 19.73
CA THR A 567 3.07 -18.99 20.84
C THR A 567 2.45 -18.36 22.09
N LYS A 568 1.32 -17.67 21.99
CA LYS A 568 0.64 -17.04 23.13
C LYS A 568 -0.52 -17.88 23.65
N SER A 569 -0.97 -17.57 24.87
CA SER A 569 -2.13 -18.21 25.48
C SER A 569 -3.44 -17.76 24.82
N TYR A 570 -4.43 -18.65 24.73
CA TYR A 570 -5.75 -18.35 24.16
C TYR A 570 -6.46 -17.17 24.87
N GLY A 571 -6.16 -16.95 26.16
CA GLY A 571 -6.79 -15.91 26.99
C GLY A 571 -6.38 -14.47 26.66
N ASP A 572 -5.19 -14.25 26.08
CA ASP A 572 -4.66 -12.90 25.84
C ASP A 572 -5.34 -12.17 24.68
N TYR A 573 -5.96 -12.93 23.76
CA TYR A 573 -6.61 -12.44 22.53
C TYR A 573 -8.13 -12.23 22.66
N CYS A 574 -8.77 -12.80 23.67
CA CYS A 574 -10.23 -12.80 23.79
C CYS A 574 -10.71 -11.78 24.85
N ARG A 575 -10.78 -10.49 24.51
CA ARG A 575 -11.15 -9.41 25.47
C ARG A 575 -12.64 -9.08 25.55
N ASP A 576 -13.41 -9.29 24.47
CA ASP A 576 -14.75 -8.68 24.33
C ASP A 576 -15.96 -9.61 24.60
N PHE A 577 -15.74 -10.90 24.82
CA PHE A 577 -16.83 -11.86 25.08
C PHE A 577 -16.75 -12.41 26.50
N SER A 578 -17.87 -12.73 27.15
CA SER A 578 -17.86 -13.41 28.45
C SER A 578 -17.29 -14.83 28.31
N THR A 579 -16.67 -15.36 29.37
CA THR A 579 -16.15 -16.75 29.42
C THR A 579 -17.21 -17.81 29.18
N GLU A 580 -18.49 -17.42 29.24
CA GLU A 580 -19.66 -18.28 29.13
C GLU A 580 -20.14 -18.49 27.69
N ASP A 581 -19.80 -17.60 26.72
CA ASP A 581 -20.27 -17.67 25.32
C ASP A 581 -19.16 -18.13 24.35
N TYR A 582 -18.71 -19.38 24.54
CA TYR A 582 -17.62 -19.95 23.74
C TYR A 582 -18.00 -20.20 22.27
N LEU A 583 -19.28 -20.48 21.97
CA LEU A 583 -19.72 -20.70 20.58
C LEU A 583 -19.69 -19.38 19.79
N GLY A 584 -20.12 -18.27 20.41
CA GLY A 584 -19.99 -16.94 19.82
C GLY A 584 -18.53 -16.58 19.53
N ARG A 585 -17.60 -16.94 20.43
CA ARG A 585 -16.15 -16.76 20.22
C ARG A 585 -15.63 -17.62 19.05
N LEU A 586 -15.96 -18.91 19.01
CA LEU A 586 -15.54 -19.82 17.93
C LEU A 586 -16.08 -19.39 16.56
N LEU A 587 -17.31 -18.86 16.50
CA LEU A 587 -17.94 -18.38 15.26
C LEU A 587 -17.36 -17.04 14.77
N ASN A 588 -16.78 -16.24 15.66
CA ASN A 588 -16.19 -14.93 15.32
C ASN A 588 -14.66 -14.98 15.17
N ASP A 589 -13.98 -15.93 15.81
CA ASP A 589 -12.53 -16.14 15.69
C ASP A 589 -12.21 -16.96 14.43
N GLU A 590 -12.06 -16.24 13.32
CA GLU A 590 -11.72 -16.83 12.03
C GLU A 590 -10.35 -17.54 12.02
N ILE A 591 -9.39 -17.14 12.86
CA ILE A 591 -8.09 -17.82 12.93
C ILE A 591 -8.27 -19.19 13.56
N GLN A 592 -9.03 -19.28 14.65
CA GLN A 592 -9.40 -20.55 15.27
C GLN A 592 -10.10 -21.47 14.27
N GLN A 593 -11.03 -20.94 13.45
CA GLN A 593 -11.69 -21.69 12.39
C GLN A 593 -10.70 -22.23 11.34
N LEU A 594 -9.76 -21.39 10.89
CA LEU A 594 -8.73 -21.76 9.93
C LEU A 594 -7.77 -22.82 10.49
N MET A 595 -7.41 -22.74 11.77
CA MET A 595 -6.58 -23.74 12.43
C MET A 595 -7.28 -25.10 12.52
N ILE A 596 -8.57 -25.10 12.85
CA ILE A 596 -9.39 -26.34 12.86
C ILE A 596 -9.46 -26.95 11.46
N LEU A 597 -9.57 -26.13 10.42
CA LEU A 597 -9.54 -26.60 9.03
C LEU A 597 -8.14 -27.11 8.61
N CYS A 598 -7.06 -26.62 9.21
CA CYS A 598 -5.71 -27.13 8.94
C CYS A 598 -5.51 -28.57 9.42
N PHE A 599 -6.19 -28.99 10.48
CA PHE A 599 -6.17 -30.37 10.95
C PHE A 599 -6.81 -31.37 9.98
N LEU A 600 -7.69 -30.88 9.10
CA LEU A 600 -8.31 -31.65 8.03
C LEU A 600 -7.59 -31.43 6.70
N SER A 601 -6.32 -31.05 6.73
CA SER A 601 -5.46 -31.00 5.54
C SER A 601 -4.48 -32.19 5.54
N THR A 602 -3.87 -32.51 4.41
CA THR A 602 -2.87 -33.60 4.30
C THR A 602 -1.54 -33.28 5.01
N ASP A 603 -1.41 -32.10 5.62
CA ASP A 603 -0.19 -31.60 6.25
C ASP A 603 -0.11 -31.99 7.73
N TYR A 604 0.39 -33.20 7.98
CA TYR A 604 0.54 -33.76 9.33
C TYR A 604 1.48 -32.92 10.21
N GLN A 605 2.51 -32.30 9.63
CA GLN A 605 3.50 -31.48 10.35
C GLN A 605 2.87 -30.28 11.04
N LEU A 606 2.01 -29.57 10.30
CA LEU A 606 1.32 -28.40 10.79
C LEU A 606 0.33 -28.78 11.90
N SER A 607 -0.34 -29.92 11.73
CA SER A 607 -1.29 -30.45 12.70
C SER A 607 -0.62 -30.79 14.05
N THR A 608 0.55 -31.43 14.02
CA THR A 608 1.32 -31.70 15.25
C THR A 608 1.80 -30.42 15.92
N LEU A 609 2.29 -29.44 15.14
CA LEU A 609 2.79 -28.17 15.65
C LEU A 609 1.70 -27.38 16.38
N ILE A 610 0.48 -27.35 15.83
CA ILE A 610 -0.65 -26.66 16.46
C ILE A 610 -1.03 -27.36 17.77
N LEU A 611 -1.13 -28.70 17.81
CA LEU A 611 -1.51 -29.43 19.03
C LEU A 611 -0.49 -29.29 20.17
N ASP A 612 0.80 -29.13 19.85
CA ASP A 612 1.87 -28.97 20.84
C ASP A 612 2.00 -27.54 21.39
N SER A 613 1.37 -26.57 20.75
CA SER A 613 1.47 -25.15 21.08
C SER A 613 0.87 -24.73 22.43
N GLU A 614 1.25 -23.55 22.94
CA GLU A 614 0.64 -22.96 24.14
C GLU A 614 -0.83 -22.58 23.93
N TYR A 615 -1.17 -22.13 22.72
CA TYR A 615 -2.55 -21.86 22.35
C TYR A 615 -3.44 -23.11 22.50
N ALA A 616 -3.00 -24.26 21.97
CA ALA A 616 -3.76 -25.51 22.09
C ALA A 616 -3.85 -26.02 23.54
N LYS A 617 -2.83 -25.78 24.37
CA LYS A 617 -2.84 -26.12 25.80
C LYS A 617 -3.81 -25.27 26.61
N THR A 618 -4.18 -24.09 26.14
CA THR A 618 -5.03 -23.14 26.88
C THR A 618 -6.43 -23.00 26.27
N ASN A 619 -6.63 -23.44 25.03
CA ASN A 619 -7.90 -23.46 24.35
C ASN A 619 -8.69 -24.76 24.66
N PRO A 620 -9.91 -24.69 25.22
CA PRO A 620 -10.65 -25.86 25.69
C PRO A 620 -11.09 -26.82 24.56
N LEU A 621 -11.35 -26.35 23.35
CA LEU A 621 -11.64 -27.23 22.20
C LEU A 621 -10.40 -28.02 21.79
N PHE A 622 -9.25 -27.35 21.72
CA PHE A 622 -7.99 -27.97 21.30
C PHE A 622 -7.44 -28.94 22.36
N GLN A 623 -7.71 -28.72 23.65
CA GLN A 623 -7.42 -29.69 24.71
C GLN A 623 -8.16 -31.02 24.47
N ILE A 624 -9.45 -30.99 24.14
CA ILE A 624 -10.22 -32.20 23.84
C ILE A 624 -9.70 -32.89 22.58
N ILE A 625 -9.40 -32.12 21.52
CA ILE A 625 -8.82 -32.68 20.29
C ILE A 625 -7.44 -33.30 20.57
N ARG A 626 -6.64 -32.68 21.45
CA ARG A 626 -5.34 -33.21 21.89
C ARG A 626 -5.51 -34.50 22.66
N GLU A 627 -6.46 -34.58 23.60
CA GLU A 627 -6.78 -35.80 24.36
C GLU A 627 -7.18 -36.97 23.45
N GLN A 628 -8.03 -36.71 22.43
CA GLN A 628 -8.42 -37.72 21.44
C GLN A 628 -7.24 -38.24 20.58
N ASN A 629 -6.14 -37.47 20.50
CA ASN A 629 -4.98 -37.77 19.66
C ASN A 629 -3.68 -37.98 20.45
N GLN A 630 -3.74 -38.25 21.76
CA GLN A 630 -2.55 -38.45 22.62
C GLN A 630 -1.66 -39.63 22.22
N ASN A 631 -2.21 -40.62 21.51
CA ASN A 631 -1.52 -41.86 21.14
C ASN A 631 -1.03 -41.89 19.68
N PHE A 632 -1.09 -40.76 18.96
CA PHE A 632 -0.63 -40.66 17.58
C PHE A 632 0.90 -40.51 17.49
N ILE A 633 1.48 -41.01 16.39
CA ILE A 633 2.93 -41.09 16.20
C ILE A 633 3.52 -39.71 15.89
N THR A 634 4.79 -39.46 16.23
CA THR A 634 5.43 -38.17 15.93
C THR A 634 5.54 -37.95 14.42
N PHE A 635 5.69 -36.69 13.98
CA PHE A 635 5.83 -36.37 12.55
C PHE A 635 7.03 -37.09 11.90
N ASP A 636 8.12 -37.29 12.65
CA ASP A 636 9.31 -38.00 12.18
C ASP A 636 9.04 -39.49 11.98
N ASP A 637 8.24 -40.12 12.83
CA ASP A 637 7.84 -41.52 12.69
C ASP A 637 6.77 -41.71 11.60
N PHE A 638 5.86 -40.75 11.43
CA PHE A 638 4.85 -40.77 10.36
C PHE A 638 5.48 -40.77 8.97
N LYS A 639 6.56 -40.00 8.77
CA LYS A 639 7.34 -39.98 7.51
C LYS A 639 7.99 -41.31 7.14
N MET A 640 8.25 -42.17 8.13
CA MET A 640 8.92 -43.46 7.92
C MET A 640 7.94 -44.57 7.51
N LEU A 641 6.63 -44.30 7.48
CA LEU A 641 5.59 -45.25 7.06
C LEU A 641 5.45 -45.31 5.54
N GLU A 642 4.96 -46.44 5.02
CA GLU A 642 4.56 -46.60 3.60
C GLU A 642 3.32 -45.73 3.27
N ASP A 643 3.20 -45.28 2.02
CA ASP A 643 2.13 -44.35 1.56
C ASP A 643 0.71 -44.82 1.91
N GLU A 644 0.43 -46.12 1.81
CA GLU A 644 -0.88 -46.70 2.17
C GLU A 644 -1.17 -46.56 3.68
N LYS A 645 -0.16 -46.78 4.53
CA LYS A 645 -0.27 -46.64 5.99
C LYS A 645 -0.33 -45.17 6.43
N GLN A 646 0.35 -44.28 5.71
CA GLN A 646 0.24 -42.83 5.92
C GLN A 646 -1.19 -42.35 5.63
N LEU A 647 -1.80 -42.84 4.55
CA LEU A 647 -3.18 -42.49 4.19
C LEU A 647 -4.20 -43.01 5.23
N GLU A 648 -4.02 -44.22 5.76
CA GLU A 648 -4.85 -44.75 6.84
C GLU A 648 -4.72 -43.96 8.15
N GLN A 649 -3.48 -43.59 8.52
CA GLN A 649 -3.20 -42.74 9.68
C GLN A 649 -3.85 -41.35 9.53
N LEU A 650 -3.76 -40.72 8.36
CA LEU A 650 -4.41 -39.43 8.09
C LEU A 650 -5.93 -39.51 8.19
N LYS A 651 -6.53 -40.59 7.67
CA LYS A 651 -7.98 -40.84 7.79
C LYS A 651 -8.38 -40.98 9.25
N LEU A 652 -7.68 -41.81 10.01
CA LEU A 652 -7.96 -42.01 11.43
C LEU A 652 -7.81 -40.71 12.24
N PHE A 653 -6.77 -39.93 11.94
CA PHE A 653 -6.52 -38.63 12.56
C PHE A 653 -7.67 -37.64 12.29
N SER A 654 -8.08 -37.49 11.03
CA SER A 654 -9.20 -36.63 10.64
C SER A 654 -10.54 -37.04 11.30
N LEU A 655 -10.76 -38.34 11.46
CA LEU A 655 -11.94 -38.88 12.13
C LEU A 655 -11.93 -38.60 13.64
N ASN A 656 -10.78 -38.69 14.30
CA ASN A 656 -10.61 -38.34 15.70
C ASN A 656 -10.82 -36.84 15.96
N ILE A 657 -10.38 -35.98 15.04
CA ILE A 657 -10.64 -34.53 15.11
C ILE A 657 -12.15 -34.26 15.00
N LEU A 658 -12.83 -34.88 14.03
CA LEU A 658 -14.30 -34.78 13.89
C LEU A 658 -15.03 -35.23 15.15
N ASN A 659 -14.61 -36.36 15.73
CA ASN A 659 -15.18 -36.88 16.97
C ASN A 659 -14.85 -35.97 18.17
N GLY A 660 -13.65 -35.40 18.24
CA GLY A 660 -13.25 -34.45 19.28
C GLY A 660 -14.08 -33.16 19.25
N ILE A 661 -14.34 -32.60 18.07
CA ILE A 661 -15.23 -31.44 17.90
C ILE A 661 -16.66 -31.81 18.32
N ALA A 662 -17.16 -32.98 17.91
CA ALA A 662 -18.48 -33.47 18.31
C ALA A 662 -18.60 -33.66 19.84
N LEU A 663 -17.56 -34.21 20.48
CA LEU A 663 -17.49 -34.36 21.94
C LEU A 663 -17.44 -33.01 22.66
N PHE A 664 -16.68 -32.04 22.15
CA PHE A 664 -16.65 -30.68 22.69
C PHE A 664 -18.05 -30.03 22.67
N LEU A 665 -18.75 -30.15 21.55
CA LEU A 665 -20.12 -29.63 21.40
C LEU A 665 -21.09 -30.36 22.33
N ASN A 666 -20.92 -31.67 22.53
CA ASN A 666 -21.71 -32.48 23.46
C ASN A 666 -21.51 -32.04 24.92
N GLN A 667 -20.26 -31.92 25.38
CA GLN A 667 -19.93 -31.55 26.76
C GLN A 667 -20.45 -30.16 27.16
N ASN A 668 -20.68 -29.28 26.18
CA ASN A 668 -21.10 -27.90 26.41
C ASN A 668 -22.55 -27.60 25.96
N GLN A 669 -23.37 -28.63 25.64
CA GLN A 669 -24.75 -28.50 25.13
C GLN A 669 -25.63 -27.49 25.91
N ARG A 670 -25.59 -27.51 27.25
CA ARG A 670 -26.43 -26.63 28.10
C ARG A 670 -25.99 -25.18 28.12
N ARG A 671 -24.72 -24.88 27.81
CA ARG A 671 -24.12 -23.54 27.85
C ARG A 671 -24.02 -22.89 26.47
N LEU A 672 -23.88 -23.69 25.41
CA LEU A 672 -23.68 -23.21 24.02
C LEU A 672 -24.98 -22.76 23.32
N PHE A 673 -26.14 -23.31 23.67
CA PHE A 673 -27.36 -23.18 22.87
C PHE A 673 -28.54 -22.32 23.39
N PRO A 674 -28.42 -21.34 24.31
CA PRO A 674 -29.58 -20.52 24.67
C PRO A 674 -29.52 -19.13 24.02
N LYS A 675 -30.02 -18.97 22.79
CA LYS A 675 -30.66 -17.72 22.27
C LYS A 675 -31.08 -17.83 20.80
N PRO A 676 -32.27 -17.34 20.40
CA PRO A 676 -32.71 -17.28 19.00
C PRO A 676 -31.83 -16.39 18.09
N ASN A 677 -30.90 -15.62 18.65
CA ASN A 677 -30.01 -14.71 17.91
C ASN A 677 -28.70 -15.35 17.40
N ILE A 678 -28.42 -16.64 17.66
CA ILE A 678 -27.20 -17.28 17.14
C ILE A 678 -27.25 -17.43 15.59
N LEU A 679 -28.45 -17.51 15.02
CA LEU A 679 -28.64 -17.45 13.56
C LEU A 679 -28.32 -16.08 12.97
N GLN A 680 -28.50 -14.99 13.74
CA GLN A 680 -28.01 -13.66 13.36
C GLN A 680 -26.49 -13.53 13.55
N SER A 681 -25.87 -14.32 14.45
CA SER A 681 -24.41 -14.32 14.66
C SER A 681 -23.63 -15.26 13.71
N LEU A 682 -24.31 -16.10 12.92
CA LEU A 682 -23.78 -16.65 11.66
C LEU A 682 -23.68 -15.55 10.60
N SER A 683 -22.99 -14.48 10.96
CA SER A 683 -22.69 -13.33 10.13
C SER A 683 -21.95 -13.77 8.85
N SER A 684 -21.92 -12.85 7.89
CA SER A 684 -21.25 -12.95 6.59
C SER A 684 -19.79 -13.44 6.63
N ASN A 685 -19.15 -13.47 7.80
CA ASN A 685 -17.69 -13.52 7.93
C ASN A 685 -17.11 -14.92 8.23
N SER A 686 -17.88 -15.87 8.80
CA SER A 686 -17.33 -17.20 9.11
C SER A 686 -17.09 -18.06 7.86
N ASN A 687 -15.96 -18.77 7.84
CA ASN A 687 -15.48 -19.54 6.69
C ASN A 687 -16.49 -20.63 6.29
N LEU A 688 -16.90 -20.64 5.02
CA LEU A 688 -17.90 -21.58 4.49
C LEU A 688 -17.47 -23.06 4.68
N ARG A 689 -16.16 -23.39 4.59
CA ARG A 689 -15.67 -24.74 4.89
C ARG A 689 -15.89 -25.12 6.36
N PHE A 690 -15.63 -24.18 7.26
CA PHE A 690 -15.80 -24.38 8.69
C PHE A 690 -17.28 -24.54 9.06
N LYS A 691 -18.17 -23.75 8.44
CA LYS A 691 -19.63 -23.92 8.61
C LYS A 691 -20.07 -25.34 8.28
N PHE A 692 -19.62 -25.91 7.14
CA PHE A 692 -19.94 -27.31 6.81
C PHE A 692 -19.35 -28.32 7.78
N LEU A 693 -18.11 -28.10 8.24
CA LEU A 693 -17.48 -28.94 9.25
C LEU A 693 -18.25 -28.94 10.58
N LEU A 694 -18.62 -27.75 11.05
CA LEU A 694 -19.38 -27.57 12.29
C LEU A 694 -20.72 -28.31 12.20
N ILE A 695 -21.45 -28.14 11.10
CA ILE A 695 -22.75 -28.82 10.89
C ILE A 695 -22.56 -30.33 10.89
N TYR A 696 -21.57 -30.84 10.16
CA TYR A 696 -21.31 -32.28 10.12
C TYR A 696 -20.96 -32.83 11.50
N SER A 697 -20.13 -32.12 12.27
CA SER A 697 -19.79 -32.50 13.65
C SER A 697 -20.98 -32.43 14.61
N MET A 698 -21.90 -31.48 14.42
CA MET A 698 -23.16 -31.41 15.16
C MET A 698 -24.08 -32.58 14.85
N ILE A 699 -24.20 -32.98 13.59
CA ILE A 699 -24.98 -34.17 13.20
C ILE A 699 -24.37 -35.43 13.82
N LYS A 700 -23.03 -35.55 13.80
CA LYS A 700 -22.32 -36.69 14.39
C LYS A 700 -22.49 -36.74 15.92
N MET A 701 -22.50 -35.58 16.58
CA MET A 701 -22.81 -35.45 18.00
C MET A 701 -24.23 -35.97 18.31
N LEU A 702 -25.23 -35.58 17.51
CA LEU A 702 -26.63 -36.04 17.64
C LEU A 702 -26.81 -37.55 17.37
N GLN A 703 -25.93 -38.16 16.59
CA GLN A 703 -25.99 -39.60 16.27
C GLN A 703 -25.33 -40.46 17.35
N ASN A 704 -24.17 -40.04 17.84
CA ASN A 704 -23.34 -40.84 18.73
C ASN A 704 -23.75 -40.72 20.20
N HIS A 705 -24.43 -39.64 20.59
CA HIS A 705 -24.87 -39.39 21.96
C HIS A 705 -26.34 -38.96 21.99
N PRO A 706 -27.21 -39.66 22.76
CA PRO A 706 -28.58 -39.19 22.96
C PRO A 706 -28.58 -37.83 23.68
N ILE A 707 -29.52 -36.96 23.32
CA ILE A 707 -29.64 -35.63 23.91
C ILE A 707 -30.10 -35.77 25.37
N ASP A 708 -29.17 -35.67 26.34
CA ASP A 708 -29.46 -35.65 27.79
C ASP A 708 -29.90 -34.25 28.30
N CYS A 709 -30.60 -33.53 27.43
CA CYS A 709 -31.18 -32.21 27.65
C CYS A 709 -32.69 -32.32 27.40
N GLY A 710 -33.54 -31.79 28.29
CA GLY A 710 -35.00 -31.96 28.20
C GLY A 710 -35.60 -31.58 26.83
N GLU A 711 -36.83 -32.04 26.52
CA GLU A 711 -37.48 -31.95 25.19
C GLU A 711 -37.29 -30.59 24.47
N GLN A 712 -37.39 -29.48 25.21
CA GLN A 712 -37.25 -28.12 24.67
C GLN A 712 -35.84 -27.82 24.14
N GLN A 713 -34.77 -28.30 24.79
CA GLN A 713 -33.39 -28.05 24.34
C GLN A 713 -33.01 -28.94 23.16
N GLY A 714 -33.51 -30.18 23.12
CA GLY A 714 -33.38 -31.03 21.93
C GLY A 714 -34.06 -30.41 20.70
N GLN A 715 -35.25 -29.84 20.89
CA GLN A 715 -35.94 -29.08 19.84
C GLN A 715 -35.15 -27.85 19.38
N ILE A 716 -34.52 -27.09 20.29
CA ILE A 716 -33.68 -25.93 19.92
C ILE A 716 -32.48 -26.35 19.07
N VAL A 717 -31.79 -27.45 19.41
CA VAL A 717 -30.64 -27.94 18.62
C VAL A 717 -31.09 -28.41 17.24
N CYS A 718 -32.21 -29.13 17.16
CA CYS A 718 -32.80 -29.53 15.88
C CYS A 718 -33.23 -28.31 15.04
N GLN A 719 -33.90 -27.33 15.64
CA GLN A 719 -34.34 -26.11 14.99
C GLN A 719 -33.15 -25.27 14.50
N PHE A 720 -32.10 -25.13 15.31
CA PHE A 720 -30.86 -24.47 14.91
C PHE A 720 -30.17 -25.17 13.72
N THR A 721 -30.11 -26.51 13.73
CA THR A 721 -29.53 -27.30 12.63
C THR A 721 -30.32 -27.09 11.33
N VAL A 722 -31.63 -26.99 11.43
CA VAL A 722 -32.56 -26.72 10.32
C VAL A 722 -32.43 -25.30 9.79
N ASP A 723 -32.38 -24.30 10.66
CA ASP A 723 -32.30 -22.89 10.26
C ASP A 723 -30.93 -22.57 9.60
N LEU A 724 -29.86 -23.17 10.13
CA LEU A 724 -28.51 -23.06 9.59
C LEU A 724 -28.39 -23.77 8.22
N PHE A 725 -29.11 -24.88 8.04
CA PHE A 725 -29.28 -25.55 6.76
C PHE A 725 -29.98 -24.64 5.73
N PHE A 726 -31.05 -23.93 6.09
CA PHE A 726 -31.72 -22.99 5.17
C PHE A 726 -30.88 -21.74 4.86
N HIS A 727 -30.12 -21.24 5.83
CA HIS A 727 -29.22 -20.11 5.59
C HIS A 727 -28.17 -20.44 4.51
N LEU A 728 -27.60 -21.65 4.50
CA LEU A 728 -26.62 -22.06 3.49
C LEU A 728 -27.21 -22.28 2.09
N LEU A 729 -28.50 -22.62 2.01
CA LEU A 729 -29.22 -22.77 0.73
C LEU A 729 -29.63 -21.43 0.10
N ASN A 730 -29.90 -20.41 0.92
CA ASN A 730 -30.29 -19.07 0.47
C ASN A 730 -29.16 -18.32 -0.27
N ILE A 731 -27.91 -18.82 -0.24
CA ILE A 731 -26.76 -18.22 -0.92
C ILE A 731 -26.82 -18.39 -2.46
N GLY A 732 -27.77 -19.14 -3.03
CA GLY A 732 -27.95 -19.10 -4.49
C GLY A 732 -28.77 -20.23 -5.10
N ILE A 733 -30.03 -20.38 -4.69
CA ILE A 733 -30.95 -21.29 -5.39
C ILE A 733 -32.12 -20.49 -5.97
N ASN A 734 -31.91 -19.94 -7.18
CA ASN A 734 -33.03 -19.63 -8.06
C ASN A 734 -33.59 -20.94 -8.63
N ILE A 735 -34.67 -21.46 -8.05
CA ILE A 735 -35.36 -22.67 -8.51
C ILE A 735 -36.03 -22.38 -9.86
N SER A 736 -35.26 -22.47 -10.93
CA SER A 736 -35.73 -22.31 -12.32
C SER A 736 -35.16 -23.42 -13.21
N SER A 737 -35.30 -24.67 -12.77
CA SER A 737 -35.01 -25.81 -13.66
C SER A 737 -36.25 -26.11 -14.52
N ARG A 738 -36.05 -26.27 -15.84
CA ARG A 738 -37.10 -26.67 -16.80
C ARG A 738 -37.13 -28.18 -17.05
N SER A 739 -36.26 -28.96 -16.39
CA SER A 739 -36.13 -30.40 -16.60
C SER A 739 -37.12 -31.21 -15.77
N GLU A 740 -37.63 -32.30 -16.34
CA GLU A 740 -38.64 -33.17 -15.73
C GLU A 740 -38.06 -33.98 -14.56
N VAL A 741 -38.74 -33.97 -13.41
CA VAL A 741 -38.45 -34.90 -12.31
C VAL A 741 -39.11 -36.24 -12.58
N LYS A 742 -38.32 -37.32 -12.58
CA LYS A 742 -38.82 -38.70 -12.64
C LYS A 742 -38.66 -39.37 -11.27
N ILE A 743 -39.75 -39.92 -10.74
CA ILE A 743 -39.74 -40.76 -9.54
C ILE A 743 -39.07 -42.09 -9.91
N SER A 744 -38.04 -42.52 -9.17
CA SER A 744 -37.33 -43.77 -9.42
C SER A 744 -37.21 -44.62 -8.14
N SER A 745 -37.50 -45.91 -8.21
CA SER A 745 -37.24 -46.87 -7.14
C SER A 745 -35.76 -47.24 -7.12
N VAL A 746 -34.96 -46.73 -6.18
CA VAL A 746 -33.53 -47.04 -6.11
C VAL A 746 -33.14 -47.48 -4.70
N ASN A 747 -32.69 -48.74 -4.55
CA ASN A 747 -32.29 -49.39 -3.29
C ASN A 747 -30.77 -49.29 -2.98
N GLU A 748 -30.03 -48.34 -3.57
CA GLU A 748 -28.55 -48.37 -3.56
C GLU A 748 -27.84 -47.63 -2.40
N TYR A 749 -28.57 -47.04 -1.44
CA TYR A 749 -27.94 -46.13 -0.45
C TYR A 749 -27.35 -46.82 0.80
N ALA A 750 -27.74 -48.06 1.12
CA ALA A 750 -27.35 -48.73 2.37
C ALA A 750 -25.87 -49.16 2.49
N LYS A 751 -24.97 -48.80 1.55
CA LYS A 751 -23.57 -49.28 1.50
C LYS A 751 -22.48 -48.19 1.44
N MET A 752 -22.82 -46.90 1.51
CA MET A 752 -21.82 -45.81 1.44
C MET A 752 -21.35 -45.36 2.83
N ASN A 753 -20.03 -45.26 3.04
CA ASN A 753 -19.45 -44.62 4.22
C ASN A 753 -19.48 -43.09 4.06
N MET A 754 -20.33 -42.43 4.85
CA MET A 754 -20.56 -40.98 4.75
C MET A 754 -19.40 -40.15 5.28
N ASP A 755 -18.67 -40.65 6.27
CA ASP A 755 -17.48 -39.98 6.83
C ASP A 755 -16.38 -39.84 5.77
N ASP A 756 -16.10 -40.92 5.03
CA ASP A 756 -15.09 -40.93 3.97
C ASP A 756 -15.45 -39.96 2.83
N TYR A 757 -16.74 -39.89 2.47
CA TYR A 757 -17.20 -39.03 1.40
C TYR A 757 -17.24 -37.56 1.81
N PHE A 758 -17.69 -37.27 3.04
CA PHE A 758 -17.67 -35.93 3.61
C PHE A 758 -16.24 -35.40 3.68
N LEU A 759 -15.30 -36.18 4.21
CA LEU A 759 -13.89 -35.82 4.26
C LEU A 759 -13.32 -35.59 2.85
N TYR A 760 -13.57 -36.50 1.90
CA TYR A 760 -13.11 -36.37 0.51
C TYR A 760 -13.60 -35.08 -0.17
N GLU A 761 -14.90 -34.78 -0.07
CA GLU A 761 -15.46 -33.56 -0.65
C GLU A 761 -15.00 -32.31 0.11
N LEU A 762 -14.79 -32.39 1.43
CA LEU A 762 -14.25 -31.31 2.26
C LEU A 762 -12.78 -30.99 1.91
N TYR A 763 -11.97 -32.01 1.61
CA TYR A 763 -10.58 -31.85 1.12
C TYR A 763 -10.56 -31.10 -0.23
N ASN A 764 -11.40 -31.52 -1.18
CA ASN A 764 -11.51 -30.89 -2.51
C ASN A 764 -12.36 -29.60 -2.50
N PHE A 765 -12.97 -29.28 -1.36
CA PHE A 765 -13.89 -28.19 -1.10
C PHE A 765 -14.86 -27.88 -2.25
N ASN A 766 -15.70 -28.87 -2.56
CA ASN A 766 -16.86 -28.63 -3.41
C ASN A 766 -18.06 -28.25 -2.53
N ASP A 767 -18.20 -26.96 -2.24
CA ASP A 767 -19.24 -26.39 -1.38
C ASP A 767 -20.66 -26.88 -1.73
N LYS A 768 -20.96 -26.98 -3.03
CA LYS A 768 -22.24 -27.47 -3.55
C LYS A 768 -22.43 -28.95 -3.24
N SER A 769 -21.42 -29.80 -3.45
CA SER A 769 -21.52 -31.23 -3.17
C SER A 769 -21.60 -31.52 -1.67
N ILE A 770 -20.84 -30.78 -0.84
CA ILE A 770 -20.83 -30.92 0.63
C ILE A 770 -22.17 -30.46 1.22
N SER A 771 -22.67 -29.29 0.79
CA SER A 771 -23.99 -28.80 1.18
C SER A 771 -25.08 -29.81 0.84
N LEU A 772 -24.99 -30.40 -0.34
CA LEU A 772 -25.89 -31.47 -0.77
C LEU A 772 -25.74 -32.75 0.05
N LEU A 773 -24.52 -33.18 0.31
CA LEU A 773 -24.28 -34.37 1.11
C LEU A 773 -24.85 -34.23 2.52
N ILE A 774 -24.50 -33.13 3.19
CA ILE A 774 -24.96 -32.80 4.54
C ILE A 774 -26.47 -32.70 4.55
N SER A 775 -27.05 -31.98 3.60
CA SER A 775 -28.51 -31.79 3.56
C SER A 775 -29.27 -33.07 3.31
N GLY A 776 -28.84 -33.87 2.34
CA GLY A 776 -29.43 -35.17 2.12
C GLY A 776 -29.25 -36.08 3.34
N TYR A 777 -28.10 -36.00 4.03
CA TYR A 777 -27.85 -36.79 5.24
C TYR A 777 -28.72 -36.36 6.42
N ILE A 778 -28.88 -35.06 6.67
CA ILE A 778 -29.82 -34.52 7.66
C ILE A 778 -31.24 -35.00 7.34
N LEU A 779 -31.68 -34.86 6.09
CA LEU A 779 -33.00 -35.30 5.66
C LEU A 779 -33.19 -36.80 5.87
N TYR A 780 -32.18 -37.62 5.52
CA TYR A 780 -32.18 -39.05 5.78
C TYR A 780 -32.31 -39.38 7.27
N CYS A 781 -31.58 -38.67 8.13
CA CYS A 781 -31.64 -38.87 9.58
C CYS A 781 -33.00 -38.47 10.16
N LEU A 782 -33.54 -37.33 9.73
CA LEU A 782 -34.88 -36.85 10.14
C LEU A 782 -35.97 -37.84 9.72
N MET A 783 -35.91 -38.36 8.49
CA MET A 783 -36.87 -39.36 7.99
C MET A 783 -36.77 -40.71 8.73
N ASN A 784 -35.60 -41.07 9.24
CA ASN A 784 -35.41 -42.31 10.00
C ASN A 784 -35.75 -42.19 11.49
N GLN A 785 -35.79 -40.98 12.05
CA GLN A 785 -36.25 -40.71 13.42
C GLN A 785 -37.79 -40.74 13.47
N LYS A 786 -38.35 -41.95 13.53
CA LYS A 786 -39.78 -42.26 13.36
C LYS A 786 -40.78 -41.66 14.40
N SER A 787 -40.40 -40.85 15.38
CA SER A 787 -41.24 -40.68 16.59
C SER A 787 -41.31 -39.34 17.32
N SER A 788 -40.77 -38.22 16.82
CA SER A 788 -40.67 -36.99 17.65
C SER A 788 -41.12 -35.67 17.01
N MET A 789 -41.52 -35.66 15.74
CA MET A 789 -42.18 -34.49 15.17
C MET A 789 -43.68 -34.70 15.28
N ASN A 790 -44.31 -34.06 16.29
CA ASN A 790 -45.76 -33.99 16.42
C ASN A 790 -46.33 -33.39 15.13
N ASP A 791 -46.82 -34.28 14.30
CA ASP A 791 -47.37 -34.02 12.97
C ASP A 791 -48.89 -33.72 13.09
N ASP A 792 -49.35 -33.41 14.32
CA ASP A 792 -50.68 -32.93 14.66
C ASP A 792 -50.88 -31.50 14.13
N LEU A 793 -51.14 -31.43 12.84
CA LEU A 793 -51.72 -30.26 12.21
C LEU A 793 -53.16 -30.08 12.72
N PRO A 794 -53.57 -28.88 13.16
CA PRO A 794 -54.95 -28.66 13.58
C PRO A 794 -55.90 -29.11 12.46
N SER A 795 -56.79 -30.02 12.83
CA SER A 795 -57.71 -30.76 11.96
C SER A 795 -58.89 -29.91 11.47
N THR A 796 -58.97 -28.64 11.88
CA THR A 796 -60.13 -27.78 11.66
C THR A 796 -59.69 -26.44 11.08
N ALA A 797 -59.96 -26.24 9.78
CA ALA A 797 -59.82 -24.98 9.04
C ALA A 797 -58.40 -24.37 9.06
N ASP A 798 -57.77 -24.15 7.92
CA ASP A 798 -57.80 -22.80 7.34
C ASP A 798 -56.90 -22.83 6.09
N TRP A 799 -57.33 -22.12 5.07
CA TRP A 799 -56.66 -21.95 3.78
C TRP A 799 -55.45 -21.00 3.92
N TYR A 800 -54.47 -21.39 4.74
CA TYR A 800 -53.30 -20.58 5.08
C TYR A 800 -52.29 -20.53 3.92
N LEU A 801 -52.46 -19.56 3.02
CA LEU A 801 -51.43 -19.10 2.09
C LEU A 801 -50.58 -17.98 2.73
N THR A 802 -50.04 -18.22 3.94
CA THR A 802 -49.42 -17.16 4.76
C THR A 802 -47.94 -16.92 4.48
N ASP A 803 -47.55 -15.64 4.47
CA ASP A 803 -46.20 -15.19 4.80
C ASP A 803 -45.89 -15.41 6.29
N VAL A 804 -44.84 -16.20 6.56
CA VAL A 804 -43.61 -16.01 7.39
C VAL A 804 -43.66 -15.25 8.73
N GLY A 805 -44.79 -14.70 9.20
CA GLY A 805 -44.76 -13.76 10.33
C GLY A 805 -44.72 -14.35 11.74
N ASN A 806 -45.41 -15.47 12.03
CA ASN A 806 -45.62 -15.92 13.42
C ASN A 806 -45.57 -17.45 13.57
N ASN A 807 -44.44 -17.96 14.08
CA ASN A 807 -44.26 -19.14 14.96
C ASN A 807 -45.21 -20.36 14.83
N MET A 808 -45.47 -20.85 13.62
CA MET A 808 -45.91 -22.24 13.40
C MET A 808 -45.10 -22.84 12.25
N ILE A 809 -44.01 -23.52 12.59
CA ILE A 809 -42.87 -23.85 11.70
C ILE A 809 -43.12 -25.06 10.78
N ASN A 810 -44.21 -25.82 10.94
CA ASN A 810 -44.27 -27.17 10.37
C ASN A 810 -44.50 -27.25 8.84
N TYR A 811 -45.40 -26.47 8.23
CA TYR A 811 -45.65 -26.57 6.77
C TYR A 811 -44.54 -25.94 5.92
N ASP A 812 -43.99 -24.82 6.39
CA ASP A 812 -42.95 -24.07 5.70
C ASP A 812 -41.65 -24.88 5.62
N PHE A 813 -41.34 -25.65 6.67
CA PHE A 813 -40.24 -26.60 6.72
C PHE A 813 -40.37 -27.71 5.66
N TYR A 814 -41.47 -28.45 5.66
CA TYR A 814 -41.67 -29.57 4.73
C TYR A 814 -41.83 -29.12 3.28
N TYR A 815 -42.46 -27.97 3.03
CA TYR A 815 -42.56 -27.38 1.69
C TYR A 815 -41.19 -26.96 1.15
N LYS A 816 -40.34 -26.32 1.97
CA LYS A 816 -38.97 -25.98 1.58
C LYS A 816 -38.11 -27.23 1.31
N ILE A 817 -38.27 -28.29 2.11
CA ILE A 817 -37.65 -29.60 1.86
C ILE A 817 -38.11 -30.18 0.52
N TYR A 818 -39.41 -30.13 0.24
CA TYR A 818 -39.97 -30.60 -1.02
C TYR A 818 -39.41 -29.84 -2.23
N CYS A 819 -39.34 -28.50 -2.15
CA CYS A 819 -38.77 -27.67 -3.21
C CYS A 819 -37.28 -27.98 -3.43
N LEU A 820 -36.54 -28.23 -2.35
CA LEU A 820 -35.13 -28.58 -2.41
C LEU A 820 -34.89 -29.95 -3.03
N LEU A 821 -35.59 -30.98 -2.55
CA LEU A 821 -35.49 -32.33 -3.08
C LEU A 821 -35.93 -32.36 -4.56
N MET A 822 -36.95 -31.59 -4.93
CA MET A 822 -37.38 -31.40 -6.32
C MET A 822 -36.28 -30.75 -7.16
N TYR A 823 -35.67 -29.68 -6.68
CA TYR A 823 -34.61 -28.98 -7.42
C TYR A 823 -33.35 -29.84 -7.65
N TYR A 824 -32.94 -30.67 -6.69
CA TYR A 824 -31.74 -31.50 -6.83
C TYR A 824 -32.00 -32.87 -7.47
N SER A 825 -33.25 -33.32 -7.50
CA SER A 825 -33.66 -34.50 -8.26
C SER A 825 -33.86 -34.24 -9.75
N THR A 826 -33.90 -32.98 -10.22
CA THR A 826 -33.91 -32.65 -11.66
C THR A 826 -32.53 -32.78 -12.30
N PRO A 827 -32.40 -33.52 -13.42
CA PRO A 827 -31.14 -33.58 -14.15
C PRO A 827 -30.95 -32.25 -14.88
N ASN A 828 -29.80 -31.61 -14.69
CA ASN A 828 -29.41 -30.42 -15.44
C ASN A 828 -27.96 -30.61 -15.89
N GLU A 829 -27.70 -30.55 -17.20
CA GLU A 829 -26.36 -30.75 -17.79
C GLU A 829 -25.33 -29.72 -17.29
N MET A 830 -25.80 -28.59 -16.77
CA MET A 830 -24.99 -27.49 -16.23
C MET A 830 -24.63 -27.63 -14.74
N LYS A 831 -25.00 -28.73 -14.05
CA LYS A 831 -24.73 -28.91 -12.61
C LYS A 831 -23.45 -29.75 -12.38
N PRO A 832 -22.43 -29.22 -11.65
CA PRO A 832 -21.18 -29.93 -11.33
C PRO A 832 -21.38 -30.90 -10.15
N ILE A 833 -22.36 -31.81 -10.22
CA ILE A 833 -22.72 -32.71 -9.12
C ILE A 833 -22.46 -34.16 -9.53
N SER A 834 -21.86 -34.96 -8.64
CA SER A 834 -21.54 -36.35 -8.92
C SER A 834 -22.82 -37.19 -9.17
N LYS A 835 -22.74 -38.16 -10.09
CA LYS A 835 -23.86 -39.08 -10.39
C LYS A 835 -24.38 -39.82 -9.15
N LYS A 836 -23.53 -40.00 -8.13
CA LYS A 836 -23.87 -40.66 -6.86
C LYS A 836 -24.73 -39.76 -5.96
N ILE A 837 -24.37 -38.47 -5.78
CA ILE A 837 -25.18 -37.50 -5.02
C ILE A 837 -26.56 -37.33 -5.67
N TYR A 838 -26.61 -37.27 -6.99
CA TYR A 838 -27.87 -37.17 -7.72
C TYR A 838 -28.81 -38.36 -7.48
N LYS A 839 -28.28 -39.59 -7.45
CA LYS A 839 -29.04 -40.80 -7.10
C LYS A 839 -29.54 -40.76 -5.66
N PHE A 840 -28.74 -40.24 -4.73
CA PHE A 840 -29.13 -40.09 -3.32
C PHE A 840 -30.33 -39.14 -3.14
N PHE A 841 -30.30 -37.96 -3.75
CA PHE A 841 -31.42 -37.02 -3.68
C PHE A 841 -32.70 -37.54 -4.33
N ARG A 842 -32.61 -38.32 -5.41
CA ARG A 842 -33.77 -38.99 -6.00
C ARG A 842 -34.37 -40.04 -5.05
N HIS A 843 -33.53 -40.81 -4.37
CA HIS A 843 -33.99 -41.76 -3.35
C HIS A 843 -34.74 -41.02 -2.24
N LEU A 844 -34.13 -39.98 -1.65
CA LEU A 844 -34.76 -39.16 -0.62
C LEU A 844 -36.06 -38.49 -1.08
N PHE A 845 -36.11 -37.97 -2.30
CA PHE A 845 -37.33 -37.37 -2.87
C PHE A 845 -38.46 -38.40 -2.96
N SER A 846 -38.15 -39.62 -3.42
CA SER A 846 -39.13 -40.69 -3.52
C SER A 846 -39.63 -41.16 -2.15
N THR A 847 -38.73 -41.34 -1.19
CA THR A 847 -39.09 -41.74 0.18
C THR A 847 -39.93 -40.65 0.86
N PHE A 848 -39.57 -39.37 0.66
CA PHE A 848 -40.25 -38.24 1.29
C PHE A 848 -41.68 -38.07 0.79
N ILE A 849 -41.89 -38.16 -0.53
CA ILE A 849 -43.24 -38.09 -1.12
C ILE A 849 -44.09 -39.26 -0.67
N MET A 850 -43.54 -40.48 -0.67
CA MET A 850 -44.27 -41.67 -0.24
C MET A 850 -44.69 -41.58 1.23
N GLU A 851 -43.78 -41.14 2.09
CA GLU A 851 -44.06 -40.95 3.52
C GLU A 851 -45.15 -39.90 3.75
N LYS A 852 -45.09 -38.73 3.09
CA LYS A 852 -46.10 -37.67 3.28
C LYS A 852 -47.47 -38.01 2.69
N ILE A 853 -47.55 -38.85 1.66
CA ILE A 853 -48.83 -39.39 1.17
C ILE A 853 -49.38 -40.46 2.12
N GLN A 854 -48.52 -41.28 2.75
CA GLN A 854 -48.93 -42.43 3.57
C GLN A 854 -49.23 -42.09 5.04
N ASN A 855 -48.45 -41.24 5.70
CA ASN A 855 -48.50 -41.06 7.16
C ASN A 855 -49.73 -40.30 7.69
N HIS A 856 -50.53 -39.61 6.85
CA HIS A 856 -51.50 -38.62 7.35
C HIS A 856 -52.92 -38.62 6.78
N HIS A 857 -53.27 -39.50 5.86
CA HIS A 857 -54.44 -39.25 4.99
C HIS A 857 -54.41 -37.84 4.33
N ALA A 858 -53.24 -37.19 4.28
CA ALA A 858 -53.06 -35.84 3.77
C ALA A 858 -52.80 -35.89 2.26
N GLY A 859 -53.81 -36.27 1.48
CA GLY A 859 -53.74 -36.41 0.02
C GLY A 859 -53.24 -35.15 -0.72
N LEU A 860 -54.12 -34.37 -1.35
CA LEU A 860 -53.70 -33.13 -2.04
C LEU A 860 -53.39 -31.97 -1.10
N LYS A 861 -53.66 -32.12 0.21
CA LYS A 861 -53.45 -31.10 1.23
C LYS A 861 -52.02 -30.54 1.21
N PHE A 862 -51.03 -31.41 1.06
CA PHE A 862 -49.62 -31.01 1.01
C PHE A 862 -49.27 -30.17 -0.23
N PHE A 863 -49.86 -30.49 -1.38
CA PHE A 863 -49.53 -29.84 -2.66
C PHE A 863 -50.29 -28.53 -2.88
N LEU A 864 -51.34 -28.25 -2.12
CA LEU A 864 -52.24 -27.09 -2.29
C LEU A 864 -51.48 -25.75 -2.44
N PRO A 865 -50.52 -25.37 -1.57
CA PRO A 865 -49.79 -24.10 -1.73
C PRO A 865 -48.96 -24.04 -3.02
N SER A 866 -48.39 -25.18 -3.42
CA SER A 866 -47.57 -25.31 -4.64
C SER A 866 -48.39 -25.15 -5.92
N ILE A 867 -49.64 -25.59 -5.90
CA ILE A 867 -50.57 -25.50 -7.03
C ILE A 867 -51.08 -24.07 -7.20
N VAL A 868 -51.26 -23.33 -6.09
CA VAL A 868 -51.84 -21.99 -6.07
C VAL A 868 -50.77 -20.89 -6.24
N ASN A 869 -49.51 -21.14 -5.89
CA ASN A 869 -48.41 -20.18 -6.07
C ASN A 869 -48.14 -19.82 -7.54
N HIS A 870 -47.94 -18.52 -7.83
CA HIS A 870 -47.67 -18.00 -9.18
C HIS A 870 -46.21 -18.15 -9.65
N ASP A 871 -45.33 -18.73 -8.83
CA ASP A 871 -43.98 -19.10 -9.25
C ASP A 871 -44.05 -20.23 -10.29
N SER A 872 -43.99 -19.84 -11.56
CA SER A 872 -44.27 -20.73 -12.67
C SER A 872 -43.41 -21.99 -12.74
N SER A 873 -42.21 -21.98 -12.17
CA SER A 873 -41.33 -23.16 -12.19
C SER A 873 -41.80 -24.22 -11.21
N ILE A 874 -42.02 -23.86 -9.95
CA ILE A 874 -42.42 -24.79 -8.88
C ILE A 874 -43.87 -25.27 -9.10
N GLN A 875 -44.75 -24.38 -9.52
CA GLN A 875 -46.13 -24.71 -9.86
C GLN A 875 -46.17 -25.74 -11.00
N GLN A 876 -45.41 -25.51 -12.08
CA GLN A 876 -45.34 -26.45 -13.21
C GLN A 876 -44.71 -27.79 -12.82
N GLN A 877 -43.60 -27.78 -12.07
CA GLN A 877 -42.94 -29.01 -11.64
C GLN A 877 -43.81 -29.82 -10.69
N THR A 878 -44.53 -29.18 -9.76
CA THR A 878 -45.49 -29.86 -8.89
C THR A 878 -46.64 -30.46 -9.69
N LEU A 879 -47.15 -29.73 -10.69
CA LEU A 879 -48.18 -30.26 -11.59
C LEU A 879 -47.65 -31.48 -12.38
N ILE A 880 -46.39 -31.48 -12.84
CA ILE A 880 -45.76 -32.64 -13.50
C ILE A 880 -45.62 -33.84 -12.54
N VAL A 881 -45.17 -33.61 -11.31
CA VAL A 881 -45.06 -34.67 -10.28
C VAL A 881 -46.42 -35.29 -10.03
N LEU A 882 -47.48 -34.48 -9.89
CA LEU A 882 -48.85 -34.94 -9.74
C LEU A 882 -49.33 -35.74 -10.97
N VAL A 883 -49.01 -35.31 -12.20
CA VAL A 883 -49.34 -36.07 -13.42
C VAL A 883 -48.72 -37.48 -13.33
N ASN A 884 -47.46 -37.58 -12.90
CA ASN A 884 -46.78 -38.87 -12.76
C ASN A 884 -47.38 -39.73 -11.63
N LEU A 885 -47.74 -39.12 -10.51
CA LEU A 885 -48.41 -39.82 -9.40
C LEU A 885 -49.81 -40.32 -9.77
N PHE A 886 -50.58 -39.57 -10.58
CA PHE A 886 -51.89 -39.99 -11.07
C PHE A 886 -51.80 -41.04 -12.20
N LYS A 887 -50.77 -40.98 -13.05
CA LYS A 887 -50.56 -41.94 -14.16
C LYS A 887 -50.30 -43.38 -13.69
N HIS A 888 -49.71 -43.56 -12.51
CA HIS A 888 -49.52 -44.89 -11.92
C HIS A 888 -50.83 -45.35 -11.25
N SER A 889 -51.81 -45.73 -12.08
CA SER A 889 -53.19 -46.05 -11.70
C SER A 889 -53.38 -47.28 -10.81
N SER A 890 -52.31 -48.00 -10.43
CA SER A 890 -52.36 -49.26 -9.69
C SER A 890 -51.83 -49.20 -8.25
N THR A 891 -51.44 -48.04 -7.73
CA THR A 891 -50.84 -47.90 -6.38
C THR A 891 -51.78 -47.26 -5.36
N SER A 892 -51.70 -47.67 -4.09
CA SER A 892 -52.49 -47.12 -2.96
C SER A 892 -52.40 -45.59 -2.81
N THR A 893 -51.35 -44.98 -3.36
CA THR A 893 -51.12 -43.52 -3.38
C THR A 893 -52.08 -42.76 -4.29
N SER A 894 -52.42 -43.28 -5.48
CA SER A 894 -53.32 -42.59 -6.41
C SER A 894 -54.76 -42.58 -5.89
N SER A 895 -55.18 -43.65 -5.21
CA SER A 895 -56.47 -43.68 -4.50
C SER A 895 -56.55 -42.65 -3.37
N ILE A 896 -55.50 -42.50 -2.54
CA ILE A 896 -55.51 -41.53 -1.43
C ILE A 896 -55.60 -40.09 -1.95
N LEU A 897 -54.91 -39.77 -3.06
CA LEU A 897 -54.97 -38.44 -3.68
C LEU A 897 -56.37 -38.14 -4.22
N ILE A 898 -57.05 -39.12 -4.82
CA ILE A 898 -58.37 -38.94 -5.42
C ILE A 898 -59.49 -38.93 -4.37
N ASP A 899 -59.36 -39.75 -3.33
CA ASP A 899 -60.26 -39.71 -2.17
C ASP A 899 -60.17 -38.34 -1.47
N SER A 900 -58.98 -37.70 -1.46
CA SER A 900 -58.82 -36.33 -0.94
C SER A 900 -59.48 -35.25 -1.80
N LEU A 901 -59.52 -35.40 -3.14
CA LEU A 901 -60.26 -34.50 -4.03
C LEU A 901 -61.76 -34.57 -3.80
N CYS A 902 -62.29 -35.77 -3.54
CA CYS A 902 -63.72 -35.98 -3.34
C CYS A 902 -64.20 -35.48 -1.97
N THR A 903 -63.30 -35.31 -1.00
CA THR A 903 -63.65 -34.92 0.38
C THR A 903 -63.57 -33.41 0.64
N ASN A 904 -62.83 -32.63 -0.17
CA ASN A 904 -62.73 -31.17 0.02
C ASN A 904 -62.65 -30.41 -1.31
N SER A 905 -63.66 -29.58 -1.58
CA SER A 905 -63.81 -28.73 -2.78
C SER A 905 -62.68 -27.71 -2.97
N GLN A 906 -61.96 -27.35 -1.90
CA GLN A 906 -60.85 -26.40 -1.93
C GLN A 906 -59.69 -26.84 -2.84
N TYR A 907 -59.45 -28.15 -2.97
CA TYR A 907 -58.40 -28.66 -3.86
C TYR A 907 -58.74 -28.45 -5.33
N LEU A 908 -60.04 -28.46 -5.67
CA LEU A 908 -60.50 -28.15 -7.01
C LEU A 908 -60.40 -26.65 -7.32
N VAL A 909 -60.69 -25.79 -6.33
CA VAL A 909 -60.46 -24.33 -6.42
C VAL A 909 -59.00 -24.02 -6.76
N ALA A 910 -58.03 -24.77 -6.21
CA ALA A 910 -56.62 -24.59 -6.55
C ALA A 910 -56.29 -24.88 -8.01
N TYR A 911 -56.89 -25.92 -8.61
CA TYR A 911 -56.75 -26.17 -10.03
C TYR A 911 -57.43 -25.09 -10.88
N LEU A 912 -58.58 -24.55 -10.44
CA LEU A 912 -59.25 -23.44 -11.12
C LEU A 912 -58.39 -22.17 -11.12
N LEU A 913 -57.68 -21.88 -10.02
CA LEU A 913 -56.69 -20.79 -9.95
C LEU A 913 -55.48 -21.05 -10.85
N ALA A 914 -55.02 -22.30 -10.97
CA ALA A 914 -53.97 -22.63 -11.94
C ALA A 914 -54.42 -22.40 -13.39
N LEU A 915 -55.72 -22.51 -13.68
CA LEU A 915 -56.32 -22.21 -14.99
C LEU A 915 -56.50 -20.70 -15.26
N THR A 916 -56.58 -19.85 -14.23
CA THR A 916 -56.56 -18.37 -14.40
C THR A 916 -55.15 -17.80 -14.58
N SER A 917 -54.11 -18.64 -14.50
CA SER A 917 -52.71 -18.22 -14.70
C SER A 917 -52.50 -17.61 -16.09
N SER A 918 -51.72 -16.53 -16.19
CA SER A 918 -51.37 -15.89 -17.46
C SER A 918 -50.52 -16.79 -18.38
N LYS A 919 -49.84 -17.81 -17.82
CA LYS A 919 -48.96 -18.71 -18.58
C LYS A 919 -49.70 -19.91 -19.18
N THR A 920 -49.62 -20.04 -20.51
CA THR A 920 -50.21 -21.15 -21.29
C THR A 920 -49.76 -22.53 -20.80
N SER A 921 -48.48 -22.70 -20.46
CA SER A 921 -47.91 -23.97 -20.00
C SER A 921 -48.45 -24.44 -18.64
N THR A 922 -48.72 -23.51 -17.72
CA THR A 922 -49.39 -23.84 -16.44
C THR A 922 -50.81 -24.33 -16.68
N ARG A 923 -51.57 -23.63 -17.54
CA ARG A 923 -52.93 -24.02 -17.91
C ARG A 923 -52.96 -25.42 -18.56
N GLN A 924 -52.02 -25.71 -19.46
CA GLN A 924 -51.87 -27.02 -20.09
C GLN A 924 -51.59 -28.16 -19.07
N MET A 925 -50.70 -27.93 -18.11
CA MET A 925 -50.36 -28.93 -17.09
C MET A 925 -51.51 -29.16 -16.09
N ALA A 926 -52.22 -28.10 -15.70
CA ALA A 926 -53.42 -28.22 -14.87
C ALA A 926 -54.48 -29.06 -15.58
N ILE A 927 -54.75 -28.81 -16.87
CA ILE A 927 -55.66 -29.62 -17.70
C ILE A 927 -55.16 -31.07 -17.80
N SER A 928 -53.86 -31.31 -17.93
CA SER A 928 -53.30 -32.67 -17.97
C SER A 928 -53.56 -33.43 -16.66
N ASN A 929 -53.41 -32.78 -15.50
CA ASN A 929 -53.77 -33.38 -14.21
C ASN A 929 -55.25 -33.72 -14.15
N ILE A 930 -56.10 -32.76 -14.51
CA ILE A 930 -57.55 -32.91 -14.56
C ILE A 930 -57.96 -34.09 -15.46
N LYS A 931 -57.33 -34.25 -16.63
CA LYS A 931 -57.55 -35.40 -17.54
C LYS A 931 -57.18 -36.74 -16.89
N GLN A 932 -56.07 -36.81 -16.16
CA GLN A 932 -55.68 -38.04 -15.45
C GLN A 932 -56.63 -38.36 -14.29
N ILE A 933 -57.16 -37.34 -13.62
CA ILE A 933 -58.12 -37.48 -12.52
C ILE A 933 -59.45 -38.10 -13.02
N VAL A 934 -59.98 -37.66 -14.18
CA VAL A 934 -61.25 -38.18 -14.75
C VAL A 934 -61.18 -39.66 -15.12
N MET A 935 -59.99 -40.17 -15.45
CA MET A 935 -59.80 -41.56 -15.83
C MET A 935 -59.96 -42.54 -14.65
N ASN A 936 -60.11 -42.04 -13.42
CA ASN A 936 -60.28 -42.89 -12.25
C ASN A 936 -61.75 -43.26 -12.00
N GLU A 937 -61.98 -44.53 -11.65
CA GLU A 937 -63.31 -45.11 -11.46
C GLU A 937 -64.03 -44.63 -10.19
N LYS A 938 -63.30 -44.12 -9.18
CA LYS A 938 -63.86 -43.72 -7.86
C LYS A 938 -64.50 -42.31 -7.80
N LEU A 939 -64.48 -41.54 -8.89
CA LEU A 939 -64.95 -40.15 -8.88
C LEU A 939 -66.48 -40.05 -8.89
N THR A 940 -67.06 -39.11 -8.12
CA THR A 940 -68.53 -38.91 -8.12
C THR A 940 -69.05 -38.43 -9.48
N ASN A 941 -70.24 -38.90 -9.90
CA ASN A 941 -70.82 -38.60 -11.21
C ASN A 941 -70.94 -37.09 -11.49
N GLY A 942 -71.25 -36.28 -10.46
CA GLY A 942 -71.33 -34.83 -10.59
C GLY A 942 -69.98 -34.16 -10.79
N LEU A 943 -68.94 -34.58 -10.06
CA LEU A 943 -67.58 -34.05 -10.28
C LEU A 943 -67.07 -34.47 -11.65
N LYS A 944 -67.39 -35.68 -12.08
CA LYS A 944 -67.03 -36.20 -13.39
C LYS A 944 -67.68 -35.40 -14.53
N SER A 945 -68.96 -35.03 -14.40
CA SER A 945 -69.64 -34.18 -15.39
C SER A 945 -69.08 -32.77 -15.42
N PHE A 946 -68.80 -32.15 -14.26
CA PHE A 946 -68.20 -30.82 -14.20
C PHE A 946 -66.79 -30.80 -14.82
N ILE A 947 -65.96 -31.78 -14.48
CA ILE A 947 -64.61 -31.86 -15.03
C ILE A 947 -64.64 -32.14 -16.54
N GLN A 948 -65.58 -32.96 -17.02
CA GLN A 948 -65.73 -33.20 -18.46
C GLN A 948 -66.04 -31.90 -19.22
N ILE A 949 -66.88 -31.02 -18.68
CA ILE A 949 -67.15 -29.69 -19.26
C ILE A 949 -65.87 -28.84 -19.37
N ILE A 950 -65.00 -28.87 -18.35
CA ILE A 950 -63.68 -28.19 -18.38
C ILE A 950 -62.77 -28.78 -19.48
N ILE A 951 -62.80 -30.10 -19.68
CA ILE A 951 -62.01 -30.78 -20.72
C ILE A 951 -62.54 -30.45 -22.12
N ASP A 952 -63.85 -30.37 -22.29
CA ASP A 952 -64.48 -30.05 -23.56
C ASP A 952 -64.19 -28.59 -23.98
N GLU A 953 -64.11 -27.66 -23.02
CA GLU A 953 -63.69 -26.26 -23.24
C GLU A 953 -62.16 -26.02 -23.21
N GLN A 954 -61.33 -27.08 -23.25
CA GLN A 954 -59.86 -26.95 -23.14
C GLN A 954 -59.22 -25.95 -24.13
N GLN A 955 -59.77 -25.83 -25.35
CA GLN A 955 -59.18 -24.95 -26.38
C GLN A 955 -59.35 -23.47 -26.04
N SER A 956 -60.52 -23.05 -25.52
CA SER A 956 -60.75 -21.67 -25.08
C SER A 956 -59.92 -21.35 -23.84
N LEU A 957 -59.84 -22.28 -22.88
CA LEU A 957 -59.05 -22.12 -21.65
C LEU A 957 -57.53 -22.01 -21.91
N ILE A 958 -57.02 -22.63 -22.97
CA ILE A 958 -55.59 -22.56 -23.32
C ILE A 958 -55.28 -21.31 -24.18
N LEU A 959 -56.15 -20.95 -25.14
CA LEU A 959 -55.86 -19.97 -26.21
C LEU A 959 -56.42 -18.55 -25.99
N THR A 960 -57.48 -18.35 -25.20
CA THR A 960 -58.13 -17.02 -25.02
C THR A 960 -57.87 -16.40 -23.64
N ASP A 961 -58.01 -15.06 -23.57
CA ASP A 961 -57.72 -14.15 -22.45
C ASP A 961 -58.04 -14.68 -21.04
N GLU A 962 -57.37 -14.10 -20.02
CA GLU A 962 -57.38 -14.43 -18.58
C GLU A 962 -58.76 -14.71 -17.92
N ASN A 963 -59.87 -14.44 -18.62
CA ASN A 963 -61.24 -14.54 -18.13
C ASN A 963 -62.03 -15.78 -18.61
N ALA A 964 -61.45 -16.69 -19.41
CA ALA A 964 -62.22 -17.81 -19.97
C ALA A 964 -62.90 -18.70 -18.90
N ILE A 965 -62.17 -19.05 -17.83
CA ILE A 965 -62.71 -19.84 -16.72
C ILE A 965 -63.71 -19.06 -15.84
N THR A 966 -63.53 -17.73 -15.73
CA THR A 966 -64.42 -16.87 -14.93
C THR A 966 -65.77 -16.73 -15.61
N ILE A 967 -65.78 -16.65 -16.95
CA ILE A 967 -67.00 -16.65 -17.78
C ILE A 967 -67.71 -18.01 -17.70
N LEU A 968 -66.96 -19.12 -17.73
CA LEU A 968 -67.54 -20.47 -17.59
C LEU A 968 -68.25 -20.65 -16.24
N LEU A 969 -67.60 -20.25 -15.14
CA LEU A 969 -68.20 -20.28 -13.80
C LEU A 969 -69.44 -19.38 -13.73
N GLY A 970 -69.40 -18.21 -14.37
CA GLY A 970 -70.55 -17.31 -14.49
C GLY A 970 -71.74 -17.92 -15.22
N ARG A 971 -71.52 -18.75 -16.26
CA ARG A 971 -72.59 -19.46 -17.00
C ARG A 971 -73.16 -20.65 -16.23
N LEU A 972 -72.34 -21.31 -15.41
CA LEU A 972 -72.68 -22.55 -14.72
C LEU A 972 -73.09 -22.35 -13.25
N GLN A 973 -73.52 -21.16 -12.85
CA GLN A 973 -73.84 -20.84 -11.44
C GLN A 973 -74.90 -21.78 -10.82
N ASP A 974 -75.84 -22.27 -11.63
CA ASP A 974 -76.89 -23.20 -11.18
C ASP A 974 -76.41 -24.65 -11.02
N HIS A 975 -75.19 -24.97 -11.48
CA HIS A 975 -74.62 -26.30 -11.31
C HIS A 975 -74.25 -26.50 -9.83
N PRO A 976 -74.67 -27.61 -9.17
CA PRO A 976 -74.55 -27.77 -7.72
C PRO A 976 -73.11 -27.66 -7.22
N ILE A 977 -72.16 -28.21 -7.97
CA ILE A 977 -70.73 -28.15 -7.66
C ILE A 977 -70.16 -26.74 -7.85
N VAL A 978 -70.62 -26.00 -8.85
CA VAL A 978 -70.14 -24.62 -9.08
C VAL A 978 -70.63 -23.72 -7.97
N ASN A 979 -71.87 -23.87 -7.54
CA ASN A 979 -72.39 -23.15 -6.38
C ASN A 979 -71.60 -23.47 -5.10
N GLU A 980 -71.30 -24.74 -4.83
CA GLU A 980 -70.47 -25.16 -3.70
C GLU A 980 -69.06 -24.55 -3.76
N LEU A 981 -68.44 -24.52 -4.95
CA LEU A 981 -67.14 -23.88 -5.18
C LEU A 981 -67.18 -22.37 -4.95
N LEU A 982 -68.22 -21.68 -5.43
CA LEU A 982 -68.41 -20.23 -5.23
C LEU A 982 -68.61 -19.89 -3.76
N GLN A 983 -69.40 -20.67 -3.01
CA GLN A 983 -69.54 -20.51 -1.57
C GLN A 983 -68.22 -20.76 -0.84
N THR A 984 -67.44 -21.75 -1.29
CA THR A 984 -66.11 -22.03 -0.75
C THR A 984 -65.16 -20.85 -0.99
N ILE A 985 -65.19 -20.22 -2.18
CA ILE A 985 -64.39 -19.02 -2.51
C ILE A 985 -64.78 -17.84 -1.62
N ILE A 986 -66.08 -17.61 -1.40
CA ILE A 986 -66.57 -16.53 -0.52
C ILE A 986 -66.10 -16.77 0.92
N PHE A 987 -66.27 -17.99 1.42
CA PHE A 987 -65.81 -18.37 2.76
C PHE A 987 -64.30 -18.13 2.94
N ILE A 988 -63.50 -18.44 1.92
CA ILE A 988 -62.05 -18.17 1.92
C ILE A 988 -61.76 -16.67 1.97
N LEU A 989 -62.49 -15.85 1.23
CA LEU A 989 -62.30 -14.40 1.18
C LEU A 989 -62.74 -13.68 2.47
N THR A 990 -63.81 -14.17 3.13
CA THR A 990 -64.43 -13.52 4.29
C THR A 990 -63.99 -14.06 5.65
N ALA A 991 -63.18 -15.14 5.69
CA ALA A 991 -62.68 -15.70 6.94
C ALA A 991 -61.80 -14.70 7.72
N ASN A 992 -62.24 -14.36 8.94
CA ASN A 992 -61.54 -13.48 9.87
C ASN A 992 -60.16 -14.05 10.24
N GLY A 993 -59.09 -13.30 9.98
CA GLY A 993 -57.71 -13.72 10.32
C GLY A 993 -56.95 -14.43 9.19
N SER A 994 -57.53 -14.56 7.99
CA SER A 994 -56.86 -15.19 6.85
C SER A 994 -55.74 -14.29 6.27
N LYS A 995 -54.49 -14.65 6.57
CA LYS A 995 -53.26 -14.05 5.98
C LYS A 995 -53.03 -14.56 4.55
N ILE A 996 -54.03 -14.48 3.67
CA ILE A 996 -53.88 -14.84 2.24
C ILE A 996 -53.13 -13.71 1.53
N LYS A 997 -52.12 -14.04 0.73
CA LYS A 997 -51.40 -13.04 -0.09
C LYS A 997 -52.36 -12.27 -1.00
N ALA A 998 -52.11 -10.97 -1.16
CA ALA A 998 -53.01 -10.09 -1.90
C ALA A 998 -53.25 -10.53 -3.34
N PHE A 999 -52.22 -11.03 -4.03
CA PHE A 999 -52.36 -11.57 -5.39
C PHE A 999 -53.39 -12.72 -5.45
N HIS A 1000 -53.39 -13.62 -4.46
CA HIS A 1000 -54.36 -14.72 -4.40
C HIS A 1000 -55.77 -14.24 -4.11
N LYS A 1001 -55.92 -13.22 -3.24
CA LYS A 1001 -57.22 -12.54 -3.03
C LYS A 1001 -57.75 -11.93 -4.33
N VAL A 1002 -56.89 -11.24 -5.09
CA VAL A 1002 -57.24 -10.68 -6.41
C VAL A 1002 -57.65 -11.79 -7.39
N ALA A 1003 -56.92 -12.91 -7.45
CA ALA A 1003 -57.25 -14.02 -8.35
C ALA A 1003 -58.58 -14.70 -7.98
N LEU A 1004 -58.88 -14.83 -6.68
CA LEU A 1004 -60.18 -15.32 -6.20
C LEU A 1004 -61.31 -14.34 -6.52
N LEU A 1005 -61.09 -13.03 -6.36
CA LEU A 1005 -62.06 -12.00 -6.76
C LEU A 1005 -62.31 -12.05 -8.28
N LYS A 1006 -61.28 -12.22 -9.11
CA LYS A 1006 -61.43 -12.40 -10.57
C LYS A 1006 -62.37 -13.57 -10.91
N LEU A 1007 -62.31 -14.70 -10.18
CA LEU A 1007 -63.23 -15.83 -10.38
C LEU A 1007 -64.69 -15.46 -10.10
N LEU A 1008 -64.95 -14.50 -9.20
CA LEU A 1008 -66.29 -14.06 -8.84
C LEU A 1008 -66.87 -12.94 -9.74
N ARG A 1009 -66.07 -12.36 -10.63
CA ARG A 1009 -66.42 -11.16 -11.42
C ARG A 1009 -67.76 -11.24 -12.16
N TYR A 1010 -68.05 -12.38 -12.78
CA TYR A 1010 -69.26 -12.60 -13.59
C TYR A 1010 -70.38 -13.34 -12.83
N CYS A 1011 -70.28 -13.43 -11.50
CA CYS A 1011 -71.29 -14.05 -10.65
C CYS A 1011 -72.55 -13.18 -10.50
N ASN A 1012 -73.64 -13.78 -9.98
CA ASN A 1012 -74.89 -13.08 -9.72
C ASN A 1012 -74.75 -11.96 -8.66
N LEU A 1013 -75.79 -11.10 -8.59
CA LEU A 1013 -75.83 -9.94 -7.69
C LEU A 1013 -75.76 -10.33 -6.21
N LYS A 1014 -76.29 -11.49 -5.80
CA LYS A 1014 -76.25 -11.97 -4.40
C LYS A 1014 -74.82 -12.26 -3.92
N ILE A 1015 -73.98 -12.80 -4.80
CA ILE A 1015 -72.57 -13.05 -4.48
C ILE A 1015 -71.80 -11.72 -4.45
N LYS A 1016 -72.04 -10.84 -5.44
CA LYS A 1016 -71.42 -9.51 -5.48
C LYS A 1016 -71.78 -8.66 -4.25
N SER A 1017 -73.02 -8.75 -3.75
CA SER A 1017 -73.46 -7.97 -2.58
C SER A 1017 -72.71 -8.31 -1.30
N ILE A 1018 -72.41 -9.60 -1.08
CA ILE A 1018 -71.60 -10.07 0.07
C ILE A 1018 -70.18 -9.50 0.00
N VAL A 1019 -69.58 -9.47 -1.19
CA VAL A 1019 -68.24 -8.89 -1.40
C VAL A 1019 -68.26 -7.38 -1.12
N PHE A 1020 -69.27 -6.64 -1.59
CA PHE A 1020 -69.38 -5.20 -1.33
C PHE A 1020 -69.56 -4.89 0.16
N GLU A 1021 -70.35 -5.66 0.90
CA GLU A 1021 -70.52 -5.47 2.36
C GLU A 1021 -69.19 -5.64 3.09
N TYR A 1022 -68.47 -6.74 2.81
CA TYR A 1022 -67.18 -7.02 3.44
C TYR A 1022 -66.16 -5.88 3.22
N TYR A 1023 -66.04 -5.38 1.99
CA TYR A 1023 -65.10 -4.29 1.70
C TYR A 1023 -65.59 -2.91 2.17
N THR A 1024 -66.89 -2.74 2.44
CA THR A 1024 -67.42 -1.53 3.10
C THR A 1024 -67.01 -1.50 4.57
N ASP A 1025 -67.08 -2.64 5.25
CA ASP A 1025 -66.62 -2.78 6.64
C ASP A 1025 -65.09 -2.63 6.75
N PHE A 1026 -64.35 -3.14 5.76
CA PHE A 1026 -62.90 -2.94 5.64
C PHE A 1026 -62.53 -1.45 5.56
N LEU A 1027 -63.15 -0.70 4.65
CA LEU A 1027 -62.87 0.74 4.53
C LEU A 1027 -63.31 1.53 5.76
N SER A 1028 -64.32 1.06 6.47
CA SER A 1028 -64.81 1.70 7.71
C SER A 1028 -63.91 1.46 8.91
N SER A 1029 -63.16 0.36 8.93
CA SER A 1029 -62.23 0.00 10.01
C SER A 1029 -60.78 0.42 9.76
N ALA A 1030 -60.45 0.83 8.54
CA ALA A 1030 -59.10 1.25 8.16
C ALA A 1030 -58.72 2.63 8.72
N ASN A 1031 -57.59 2.70 9.44
CA ASN A 1031 -57.02 3.95 9.99
C ASN A 1031 -55.70 4.36 9.31
N LYS A 1032 -55.28 3.66 8.24
CA LYS A 1032 -54.05 3.89 7.48
C LYS A 1032 -54.38 4.12 6.00
N PHE A 1033 -53.46 4.74 5.26
CA PHE A 1033 -53.49 4.66 3.80
C PHE A 1033 -53.39 3.19 3.36
N ILE A 1034 -54.19 2.82 2.36
CA ILE A 1034 -54.15 1.46 1.79
C ILE A 1034 -52.79 1.19 1.16
N ASP A 1035 -52.30 -0.05 1.31
CA ASP A 1035 -51.11 -0.49 0.60
C ASP A 1035 -51.42 -0.91 -0.85
N LEU A 1036 -50.38 -1.12 -1.66
CA LEU A 1036 -50.49 -1.43 -3.09
C LEU A 1036 -51.29 -2.74 -3.35
N ASP A 1037 -51.29 -3.63 -2.37
CA ASP A 1037 -51.91 -4.94 -2.39
C ASP A 1037 -53.42 -4.87 -2.08
N GLU A 1038 -53.80 -4.06 -1.09
CA GLU A 1038 -55.18 -3.63 -0.81
C GLU A 1038 -55.73 -2.82 -2.00
N GLU A 1039 -54.89 -1.99 -2.63
CA GLU A 1039 -55.22 -1.23 -3.84
C GLU A 1039 -55.59 -2.15 -5.03
N LEU A 1040 -54.79 -3.19 -5.30
CA LEU A 1040 -55.09 -4.14 -6.39
C LEU A 1040 -56.43 -4.87 -6.18
N GLN A 1041 -56.80 -5.20 -4.94
CA GLN A 1041 -58.08 -5.82 -4.62
C GLN A 1041 -59.26 -4.88 -4.91
N LEU A 1042 -59.15 -3.63 -4.46
CA LEU A 1042 -60.18 -2.61 -4.68
C LEU A 1042 -60.34 -2.29 -6.18
N LYS A 1043 -59.27 -2.29 -6.96
CA LYS A 1043 -59.32 -2.13 -8.44
C LYS A 1043 -60.13 -3.25 -9.11
N GLU A 1044 -59.97 -4.51 -8.68
CA GLU A 1044 -60.77 -5.61 -9.24
C GLU A 1044 -62.25 -5.49 -8.85
N ILE A 1045 -62.56 -5.05 -7.62
CA ILE A 1045 -63.94 -4.83 -7.17
C ILE A 1045 -64.61 -3.70 -7.98
N VAL A 1046 -63.88 -2.66 -8.37
CA VAL A 1046 -64.39 -1.61 -9.27
C VAL A 1046 -64.87 -2.19 -10.60
N HIS A 1047 -64.28 -3.28 -11.10
CA HIS A 1047 -64.73 -3.97 -12.31
C HIS A 1047 -66.05 -4.74 -12.15
N TYR A 1048 -66.59 -4.88 -10.94
CA TYR A 1048 -67.89 -5.52 -10.73
C TYR A 1048 -69.05 -4.62 -11.13
N TYR A 1049 -68.84 -3.29 -11.17
CA TYR A 1049 -69.82 -2.28 -11.57
C TYR A 1049 -70.14 -2.33 -13.06
N ASP A 1050 -71.15 -3.13 -13.41
CA ASP A 1050 -71.84 -3.10 -14.70
C ASP A 1050 -73.11 -2.22 -14.65
N TYR A 1051 -73.75 -1.97 -15.80
CA TYR A 1051 -74.98 -1.15 -15.87
C TYR A 1051 -76.13 -1.73 -15.01
N LYS A 1052 -76.16 -3.03 -14.73
CA LYS A 1052 -77.22 -3.68 -13.96
C LYS A 1052 -77.12 -3.42 -12.46
N ILE A 1053 -75.96 -2.98 -11.96
CA ILE A 1053 -75.78 -2.65 -10.54
C ILE A 1053 -76.47 -1.33 -10.17
N PHE A 1054 -76.60 -0.41 -11.13
CA PHE A 1054 -77.24 0.91 -10.95
C PHE A 1054 -78.73 0.91 -11.30
N ASP A 1055 -79.21 -0.14 -11.97
CA ASP A 1055 -80.62 -0.35 -12.29
C ASP A 1055 -81.27 -1.14 -11.15
N THR A 1056 -81.96 -0.46 -10.22
CA THR A 1056 -82.66 -1.16 -9.13
C THR A 1056 -84.14 -1.43 -9.44
N SER A 1057 -84.56 -1.15 -10.68
CA SER A 1057 -85.96 -1.21 -11.12
C SER A 1057 -86.58 -2.61 -11.22
N LYS A 1058 -85.85 -3.70 -10.92
CA LYS A 1058 -86.42 -5.06 -10.92
C LYS A 1058 -85.89 -5.95 -9.79
N GLU A 1059 -86.80 -6.28 -8.88
CA GLU A 1059 -86.81 -7.44 -7.97
C GLU A 1059 -85.45 -7.85 -7.39
N LEU A 1060 -84.99 -7.25 -6.29
CA LEU A 1060 -84.05 -7.90 -5.36
C LEU A 1060 -83.80 -7.17 -4.02
N PHE A 1061 -84.41 -6.01 -3.76
CA PHE A 1061 -84.22 -5.29 -2.49
C PHE A 1061 -85.51 -5.32 -1.66
N ASN A 1062 -85.48 -6.04 -0.54
CA ASN A 1062 -86.55 -5.98 0.46
C ASN A 1062 -86.63 -4.54 0.99
N GLU A 1063 -87.86 -4.08 1.27
CA GLU A 1063 -88.29 -2.69 1.54
C GLU A 1063 -87.56 -1.93 2.67
N ASN A 1064 -86.49 -2.43 3.28
CA ASN A 1064 -85.74 -1.75 4.34
C ASN A 1064 -84.22 -1.99 4.33
N GLN A 1065 -83.61 -2.54 3.26
CA GLN A 1065 -82.16 -2.74 3.17
C GLN A 1065 -81.53 -1.89 2.07
N GLU A 1066 -80.69 -0.93 2.46
CA GLU A 1066 -79.90 -0.09 1.56
C GLU A 1066 -78.94 -0.93 0.69
N ASN A 1067 -78.90 -0.67 -0.62
CA ASN A 1067 -78.07 -1.38 -1.61
C ASN A 1067 -76.57 -1.36 -1.21
N SER A 1068 -75.97 -2.54 -1.01
CA SER A 1068 -74.59 -2.67 -0.54
C SER A 1068 -73.54 -2.16 -1.53
N ALA A 1069 -73.82 -2.22 -2.84
CA ALA A 1069 -72.94 -1.62 -3.85
C ALA A 1069 -72.94 -0.09 -3.72
N LEU A 1070 -74.11 0.53 -3.59
CA LEU A 1070 -74.21 1.99 -3.41
C LEU A 1070 -73.58 2.45 -2.08
N LYS A 1071 -73.74 1.67 -0.99
CA LYS A 1071 -73.04 1.90 0.28
C LYS A 1071 -71.53 1.87 0.14
N PHE A 1072 -70.99 0.85 -0.51
CA PHE A 1072 -69.56 0.74 -0.78
C PHE A 1072 -69.06 1.94 -1.58
N LEU A 1073 -69.80 2.34 -2.62
CA LEU A 1073 -69.46 3.47 -3.47
C LEU A 1073 -69.46 4.81 -2.70
N LEU A 1074 -70.46 5.05 -1.85
CA LEU A 1074 -70.50 6.23 -0.98
C LEU A 1074 -69.35 6.22 0.04
N LYS A 1075 -69.09 5.08 0.68
CA LYS A 1075 -68.00 4.95 1.66
C LYS A 1075 -66.63 5.14 1.01
N SER A 1076 -66.44 4.62 -0.18
CA SER A 1076 -65.17 4.79 -0.91
C SER A 1076 -64.91 6.26 -1.25
N ILE A 1077 -65.94 7.04 -1.56
CA ILE A 1077 -65.82 8.49 -1.79
C ILE A 1077 -65.42 9.22 -0.50
N GLU A 1078 -66.00 8.88 0.66
CA GLU A 1078 -65.58 9.44 1.96
C GLU A 1078 -64.09 9.20 2.24
N CYS A 1079 -63.59 8.03 1.86
CA CYS A 1079 -62.22 7.59 2.09
C CYS A 1079 -61.21 8.15 1.07
N SER A 1080 -61.65 8.83 0.01
CA SER A 1080 -60.79 9.42 -1.02
C SER A 1080 -59.80 10.44 -0.44
N GLY A 1081 -58.49 10.17 -0.59
CA GLY A 1081 -57.40 11.03 -0.12
C GLY A 1081 -57.21 11.11 1.41
N SER A 1082 -57.94 10.28 2.18
CA SER A 1082 -57.65 10.02 3.60
C SER A 1082 -57.12 8.60 3.83
N ILE A 1083 -57.72 7.62 3.15
CA ILE A 1083 -57.38 6.20 3.19
C ILE A 1083 -57.04 5.70 1.78
N LEU A 1084 -57.78 6.11 0.75
CA LEU A 1084 -57.59 5.69 -0.64
C LEU A 1084 -56.57 6.57 -1.38
N THR A 1085 -55.81 5.94 -2.28
CA THR A 1085 -54.86 6.61 -3.19
C THR A 1085 -55.56 7.39 -4.30
N GLU A 1086 -54.85 8.32 -4.93
CA GLU A 1086 -55.37 9.15 -6.03
C GLU A 1086 -55.87 8.29 -7.20
N ASP A 1087 -55.11 7.27 -7.59
CA ASP A 1087 -55.42 6.37 -8.71
C ASP A 1087 -56.77 5.64 -8.54
N ILE A 1088 -56.99 4.97 -7.41
CA ILE A 1088 -58.28 4.31 -7.15
C ILE A 1088 -59.41 5.31 -7.05
N SER A 1089 -59.17 6.41 -6.34
CA SER A 1089 -60.18 7.44 -6.15
C SER A 1089 -60.66 7.94 -7.52
N THR A 1090 -59.74 8.25 -8.44
CA THR A 1090 -60.12 8.67 -9.81
C THR A 1090 -60.91 7.60 -10.57
N GLN A 1091 -60.59 6.29 -10.41
CA GLN A 1091 -61.36 5.21 -11.03
C GLN A 1091 -62.80 5.12 -10.47
N ILE A 1092 -62.96 5.30 -9.16
CA ILE A 1092 -64.29 5.34 -8.51
C ILE A 1092 -65.08 6.55 -9.00
N TYR A 1093 -64.49 7.75 -9.06
CA TYR A 1093 -65.18 8.93 -9.58
C TYR A 1093 -65.56 8.81 -11.06
N ARG A 1094 -64.83 8.02 -11.86
CA ARG A 1094 -65.21 7.72 -13.25
C ARG A 1094 -66.48 6.87 -13.36
N LEU A 1095 -66.85 6.13 -12.32
CA LEU A 1095 -68.12 5.39 -12.31
C LEU A 1095 -69.34 6.33 -12.25
N ILE A 1096 -69.15 7.59 -11.82
CA ILE A 1096 -70.20 8.60 -11.65
C ILE A 1096 -70.42 9.34 -12.97
N THR A 1097 -71.17 8.73 -13.87
CA THR A 1097 -71.65 9.36 -15.10
C THR A 1097 -73.03 9.99 -14.89
N PRO A 1098 -73.43 11.01 -15.68
CA PRO A 1098 -74.75 11.63 -15.57
C PRO A 1098 -75.90 10.61 -15.63
N GLU A 1099 -75.82 9.66 -16.56
CA GLU A 1099 -76.81 8.57 -16.72
C GLU A 1099 -76.98 7.76 -15.43
N ARG A 1100 -75.87 7.23 -14.89
CA ARG A 1100 -75.87 6.44 -13.64
C ARG A 1100 -76.32 7.25 -12.42
N PHE A 1101 -75.99 8.54 -12.35
CA PHE A 1101 -76.45 9.40 -11.26
C PHE A 1101 -77.95 9.68 -11.37
N GLN A 1102 -78.46 9.89 -12.58
CA GLN A 1102 -79.89 10.08 -12.81
C GLN A 1102 -80.69 8.83 -12.40
N MET A 1103 -80.19 7.62 -12.69
CA MET A 1103 -80.78 6.37 -12.21
C MET A 1103 -80.87 6.33 -10.67
N ILE A 1104 -79.82 6.76 -9.96
CA ILE A 1104 -79.83 6.83 -8.49
C ILE A 1104 -80.82 7.89 -7.98
N LEU A 1105 -80.90 9.05 -8.64
CA LEU A 1105 -81.75 10.17 -8.23
C LEU A 1105 -83.24 9.88 -8.42
N GLU A 1106 -83.61 9.20 -9.50
CA GLU A 1106 -84.98 8.76 -9.76
C GLU A 1106 -85.48 7.75 -8.72
N GLU A 1107 -84.58 6.93 -8.15
CA GLU A 1107 -84.93 5.86 -7.22
C GLU A 1107 -84.83 6.25 -5.74
N ASN A 1108 -83.79 6.99 -5.33
CA ASN A 1108 -83.60 7.39 -3.93
C ASN A 1108 -83.00 8.81 -3.82
N MET A 1109 -83.89 9.79 -3.81
CA MET A 1109 -83.57 11.21 -3.64
C MET A 1109 -82.75 11.51 -2.38
N GLU A 1110 -83.03 10.85 -1.25
CA GLU A 1110 -82.31 11.07 0.02
C GLU A 1110 -80.87 10.57 -0.06
N PHE A 1111 -80.66 9.39 -0.66
CA PHE A 1111 -79.33 8.85 -0.91
C PHE A 1111 -78.58 9.69 -1.94
N ALA A 1112 -79.23 10.12 -3.03
CA ALA A 1112 -78.63 11.02 -4.01
C ALA A 1112 -78.19 12.35 -3.39
N LEU A 1113 -78.98 12.90 -2.46
CA LEU A 1113 -78.64 14.09 -1.71
C LEU A 1113 -77.41 13.85 -0.82
N LYS A 1114 -77.41 12.77 -0.02
CA LYS A 1114 -76.28 12.37 0.83
C LYS A 1114 -75.02 12.14 0.01
N PHE A 1115 -75.16 11.55 -1.18
CA PHE A 1115 -74.08 11.30 -2.11
C PHE A 1115 -73.41 12.59 -2.60
N VAL A 1116 -74.20 13.58 -3.06
CA VAL A 1116 -73.68 14.88 -3.51
C VAL A 1116 -73.09 15.68 -2.34
N GLN A 1117 -73.69 15.61 -1.16
CA GLN A 1117 -73.14 16.23 0.06
C GLN A 1117 -71.76 15.68 0.40
N THR A 1118 -71.58 14.35 0.34
CA THR A 1118 -70.30 13.70 0.58
C THR A 1118 -69.27 14.06 -0.50
N LEU A 1119 -69.66 14.15 -1.78
CA LEU A 1119 -68.80 14.63 -2.87
C LEU A 1119 -68.27 16.04 -2.61
N LEU A 1120 -69.14 16.98 -2.22
CA LEU A 1120 -68.74 18.36 -1.94
C LEU A 1120 -67.85 18.47 -0.69
N LYS A 1121 -68.20 17.76 0.39
CA LYS A 1121 -67.43 17.77 1.63
C LYS A 1121 -66.02 17.20 1.44
N THR A 1122 -65.89 16.13 0.66
CA THR A 1122 -64.60 15.51 0.34
C THR A 1122 -63.77 16.43 -0.56
N GLN A 1123 -64.35 17.03 -1.60
CA GLN A 1123 -63.68 18.03 -2.45
C GLN A 1123 -63.11 19.20 -1.64
N LEU A 1124 -63.90 19.79 -0.73
CA LEU A 1124 -63.44 20.87 0.15
C LEU A 1124 -62.27 20.43 1.02
N SER A 1125 -62.39 19.28 1.68
CA SER A 1125 -61.33 18.75 2.55
C SER A 1125 -60.01 18.47 1.83
N LEU A 1126 -60.06 18.08 0.54
CA LEU A 1126 -58.87 17.84 -0.29
C LEU A 1126 -58.26 19.15 -0.79
N SER A 1127 -59.11 20.14 -1.11
CA SER A 1127 -58.65 21.47 -1.52
C SER A 1127 -57.88 22.19 -0.39
N GLU A 1128 -58.28 22.03 0.87
CA GLU A 1128 -57.59 22.58 2.06
C GLU A 1128 -56.24 21.91 2.35
N LYS A 1129 -56.08 20.61 2.05
CA LYS A 1129 -54.84 19.85 2.26
C LYS A 1129 -53.79 20.07 1.15
N SER A 1130 -54.22 20.57 -0.01
CA SER A 1130 -53.37 20.75 -1.20
C SER A 1130 -52.21 21.77 -1.08
N PRO A 1131 -52.28 22.85 -0.27
CA PRO A 1131 -51.17 23.81 -0.17
C PRO A 1131 -50.01 23.35 0.73
N SER A 1132 -50.21 22.32 1.57
CA SER A 1132 -49.32 21.99 2.70
C SER A 1132 -48.77 20.56 2.72
N SER A 1133 -49.19 19.67 1.81
CA SER A 1133 -48.76 18.25 1.79
C SER A 1133 -47.93 17.90 0.55
N MET A 1134 -46.96 16.97 0.69
CA MET A 1134 -46.08 16.50 -0.42
C MET A 1134 -46.83 15.74 -1.54
N ILE A 1135 -48.12 15.48 -1.40
CA ILE A 1135 -48.93 14.67 -2.33
C ILE A 1135 -49.86 15.60 -3.12
N ASN A 1136 -49.73 15.60 -4.45
CA ASN A 1136 -50.45 16.51 -5.34
C ASN A 1136 -51.80 15.93 -5.78
N TYR A 1137 -52.90 16.29 -5.10
CA TYR A 1137 -54.26 15.84 -5.43
C TYR A 1137 -54.94 16.60 -6.57
N GLY A 1138 -54.20 17.38 -7.37
CA GLY A 1138 -54.77 18.28 -8.38
C GLY A 1138 -55.57 17.59 -9.48
N GLN A 1139 -55.18 16.38 -9.89
CA GLN A 1139 -55.90 15.63 -10.94
C GLN A 1139 -57.22 15.07 -10.41
N LEU A 1140 -57.23 14.60 -9.16
CA LEU A 1140 -58.45 14.16 -8.49
C LEU A 1140 -59.45 15.31 -8.29
N ILE A 1141 -59.00 16.47 -7.80
CA ILE A 1141 -59.87 17.64 -7.58
C ILE A 1141 -60.50 18.11 -8.90
N THR A 1142 -59.70 18.19 -9.97
CA THR A 1142 -60.22 18.57 -11.30
C THR A 1142 -61.20 17.54 -11.86
N THR A 1143 -60.97 16.24 -11.64
CA THR A 1143 -61.91 15.19 -12.03
C THR A 1143 -63.24 15.32 -11.26
N ILE A 1144 -63.20 15.59 -9.96
CA ILE A 1144 -64.41 15.79 -9.13
C ILE A 1144 -65.17 17.03 -9.60
N GLU A 1145 -64.48 18.15 -9.86
CA GLU A 1145 -65.10 19.38 -10.38
C GLU A 1145 -65.79 19.15 -11.73
N GLN A 1146 -65.13 18.45 -12.65
CA GLN A 1146 -65.72 18.12 -13.94
C GLN A 1146 -66.99 17.29 -13.77
N ARG A 1147 -66.99 16.29 -12.88
CA ARG A 1147 -68.17 15.45 -12.66
C ARG A 1147 -69.32 16.22 -12.02
N LEU A 1148 -69.06 17.01 -10.98
CA LEU A 1148 -70.09 17.85 -10.34
C LEU A 1148 -70.74 18.82 -11.33
N ARG A 1149 -69.96 19.40 -12.26
CA ARG A 1149 -70.49 20.29 -13.31
C ARG A 1149 -71.37 19.58 -14.34
N THR A 1150 -71.22 18.26 -14.49
CA THR A 1150 -72.00 17.46 -15.46
C THR A 1150 -73.31 16.89 -14.88
N LEU A 1151 -73.55 17.02 -13.58
CA LEU A 1151 -74.80 16.57 -12.96
C LEU A 1151 -75.91 17.61 -13.15
N THR A 1152 -77.10 17.16 -13.53
CA THR A 1152 -78.31 17.98 -13.65
C THR A 1152 -79.20 17.78 -12.43
N PHE A 1153 -79.74 18.87 -11.87
CA PHE A 1153 -80.58 18.84 -10.66
C PHE A 1153 -81.94 19.50 -10.92
N ASP A 1154 -83.00 18.89 -10.41
CA ASP A 1154 -84.35 19.48 -10.39
C ASP A 1154 -84.47 20.56 -9.29
N GLU A 1155 -85.43 21.48 -9.42
CA GLU A 1155 -85.59 22.64 -8.52
C GLU A 1155 -85.66 22.25 -7.03
N ASN A 1156 -86.38 21.18 -6.70
CA ASN A 1156 -86.51 20.70 -5.31
C ASN A 1156 -85.17 20.20 -4.75
N PHE A 1157 -84.39 19.50 -5.57
CA PHE A 1157 -83.06 19.01 -5.19
C PHE A 1157 -82.08 20.19 -5.02
N ALA A 1158 -82.14 21.18 -5.90
CA ALA A 1158 -81.33 22.39 -5.83
C ALA A 1158 -81.59 23.20 -4.54
N ILE A 1159 -82.84 23.34 -4.11
CA ILE A 1159 -83.21 24.06 -2.87
C ILE A 1159 -82.60 23.37 -1.63
N GLN A 1160 -82.72 22.03 -1.55
CA GLN A 1160 -82.17 21.27 -0.42
C GLN A 1160 -80.63 21.31 -0.40
N MET A 1161 -79.99 21.26 -1.57
CA MET A 1161 -78.54 21.44 -1.70
C MET A 1161 -78.08 22.84 -1.31
N MET A 1162 -78.82 23.90 -1.69
CA MET A 1162 -78.49 25.29 -1.31
C MET A 1162 -78.53 25.51 0.20
N ASN A 1163 -79.49 24.90 0.90
CA ASN A 1163 -79.55 24.94 2.37
C ASN A 1163 -78.32 24.28 3.02
N PHE A 1164 -77.85 23.16 2.46
CA PHE A 1164 -76.63 22.50 2.93
C PHE A 1164 -75.37 23.35 2.66
N CYS A 1165 -75.23 23.93 1.46
CA CYS A 1165 -74.11 24.83 1.14
C CYS A 1165 -74.09 26.07 2.04
N TYR A 1166 -75.26 26.62 2.40
CA TYR A 1166 -75.37 27.73 3.34
C TYR A 1166 -74.88 27.35 4.75
N GLN A 1167 -75.21 26.14 5.23
CA GLN A 1167 -74.72 25.63 6.52
C GLN A 1167 -73.21 25.39 6.52
N LEU A 1168 -72.65 24.88 5.41
CA LEU A 1168 -71.19 24.71 5.25
C LEU A 1168 -70.44 26.04 5.23
N MET A 1169 -70.95 27.06 4.53
CA MET A 1169 -70.34 28.40 4.47
C MET A 1169 -70.25 29.07 5.85
N MET A 1170 -71.23 28.83 6.73
CA MET A 1170 -71.20 29.34 8.11
C MET A 1170 -70.09 28.67 8.94
N PHE A 1171 -69.81 27.39 8.71
CA PHE A 1171 -68.73 26.67 9.41
C PHE A 1171 -67.33 27.13 8.97
N THR A 1172 -67.14 27.50 7.69
CA THR A 1172 -65.85 27.97 7.16
C THR A 1172 -65.45 29.39 7.55
N LYS A 1173 -66.37 30.21 8.10
CA LYS A 1173 -66.06 31.58 8.58
C LYS A 1173 -65.53 31.63 10.02
N GLN A 1174 -65.48 30.52 10.74
CA GLN A 1174 -65.01 30.42 12.14
C GLN A 1174 -63.67 29.68 12.31
N LEU A 1175 -63.05 29.21 11.23
CA LEU A 1175 -61.67 28.73 11.14
C LEU A 1175 -60.84 29.73 10.32
#